data_AF-A0A523PSA8-F1
#
_entry.id   AF-A0A523PSA8-F1
#
_cell.length_a   1.000
_cell.length_b   1.000
_cell.length_c   1.000
_cell.angle_alpha   90.00
_cell.angle_beta   90.00
_cell.angle_gamma   90.00
#
_symmetry.space_group_name_H-M   'P 1'
#
loop_
_entity.id
_entity.type
_entity.pdbx_description
1 polymer ?
#
loop_
_entity_poly.entity_id
_entity_poly.type
_entity_poly.pdbx_seq_one_letter_code
_entity_poly.pdbx_strand_id
1 'polypeptide(L)'
;MAEERETMRRVLIVEPDRGERLVLANRLEAQDLDVVSAETSAEGLQELRSRPFDLVLIASELGEGHDGPDLCRQMKALPDMSSVPVMIYGGEPSAVELQERAYANGCDSFLSRPQMPAIDRVALVLLRIKARSKELTDQHKQLAGENSRLLDECRGKDRASKQGNARRSPVAREPIPGRPDGLLVVDREGRVHQADRGGHELLGPGLLGKTLGSLVPATGLEAFVRDARNDARDGFRFDVAARTGRSSRALMASVTPMTSDGRSGSDGLRVVLLFDLGRRRWAEQVMRTTDAMIPHHQLGTLMEAARKVFSPKTIVGTSDRTAAYRSAVTEMSAGSRPVLLRGERGTGKVFAARVLHYSGNASGSFLHLRCGALSPESLDREIFGYAAGAFPGAVTDRQGLVKLAQEGTLFLAEIGELPLHSQERLLSVLKTGRVLRAGAQHPEAVRLRVVASTHRDLWKLAEAGLFLRALLAEFADNVLDVPPLRERIKDLPAITRDYIARFACCKQVHALSDAAMWTMQQYPWPGNTVELESCIEHACSATTDGIIEVEHLTLPLRELYEELPDKDLIPASRPVGTTARGTRDRNERIPADWEISEQDPVSLDLYERKVLLRALHVCGGDRLAAARLLKVGKSTLYRKLSKFQIR
;
A
#
# COMPACT_ATOMS: atom_id res chain seq x y z
N MET A 1 14.85 -6.09 40.84
CA MET A 1 16.04 -6.95 40.58
C MET A 1 15.70 -8.31 39.96
N ALA A 2 14.66 -9.04 40.41
CA ALA A 2 14.28 -10.33 39.79
C ALA A 2 13.26 -10.18 38.62
N GLU A 3 12.38 -9.17 38.64
CA GLU A 3 11.39 -8.93 37.56
C GLU A 3 11.97 -8.24 36.30
N GLU A 4 13.10 -7.54 36.39
CA GLU A 4 13.74 -6.90 35.22
C GLU A 4 14.49 -7.88 34.31
N ARG A 5 14.73 -9.12 34.77
CA ARG A 5 15.43 -10.16 33.97
C ARG A 5 14.50 -10.97 33.06
N GLU A 6 13.19 -10.80 33.16
CA GLU A 6 12.20 -11.56 32.37
C GLU A 6 11.93 -11.00 30.96
N THR A 7 12.46 -9.82 30.62
CA THR A 7 12.21 -9.12 29.35
C THR A 7 13.41 -9.04 28.39
N MET A 8 14.58 -9.57 28.77
CA MET A 8 15.76 -9.59 27.90
C MET A 8 15.66 -10.74 26.89
N ARG A 9 15.77 -10.41 25.60
CA ARG A 9 15.70 -11.39 24.50
C ARG A 9 16.98 -12.21 24.45
N ARG A 10 16.85 -13.53 24.47
CA ARG A 10 18.01 -14.44 24.56
C ARG A 10 18.41 -14.99 23.21
N VAL A 11 19.70 -14.91 22.90
CA VAL A 11 20.27 -15.44 21.66
C VAL A 11 21.33 -16.48 21.98
N LEU A 12 21.23 -17.66 21.37
CA LEU A 12 22.30 -18.66 21.41
C LEU A 12 23.17 -18.53 20.15
N ILE A 13 24.48 -18.54 20.32
CA ILE A 13 25.47 -18.59 19.24
C ILE A 13 26.22 -19.92 19.34
N VAL A 14 26.22 -20.72 18.29
CA VAL A 14 27.01 -21.95 18.18
C VAL A 14 28.06 -21.73 17.10
N GLU A 15 29.29 -21.49 17.51
CA GLU A 15 30.39 -21.06 16.64
C GLU A 15 31.70 -21.66 17.14
N PRO A 16 32.37 -22.56 16.41
CA PRO A 16 33.64 -23.13 16.86
C PRO A 16 34.78 -22.09 16.91
N ASP A 17 34.80 -21.09 16.01
CA ASP A 17 35.87 -20.10 16.00
C ASP A 17 35.73 -19.11 17.18
N ARG A 18 36.72 -19.13 18.07
CA ARG A 18 36.72 -18.28 19.27
C ARG A 18 36.68 -16.78 18.94
N GLY A 19 37.32 -16.35 17.85
CA GLY A 19 37.37 -14.95 17.45
C GLY A 19 36.01 -14.45 16.94
N GLU A 20 35.42 -15.18 16.01
CA GLU A 20 34.09 -14.89 15.46
C GLU A 20 33.01 -14.97 16.53
N ARG A 21 33.07 -15.99 17.39
CA ARG A 21 32.15 -16.15 18.54
C ARG A 21 32.19 -14.95 19.47
N LEU A 22 33.39 -14.47 19.83
CA LEU A 22 33.56 -13.33 20.74
C LEU A 22 33.13 -12.01 20.09
N VAL A 23 33.39 -11.82 18.79
CA VAL A 23 32.96 -10.63 18.06
C VAL A 23 31.44 -10.57 17.95
N LEU A 24 30.79 -11.69 17.60
CA LEU A 24 29.33 -11.76 17.51
C LEU A 24 28.67 -11.57 18.87
N ALA A 25 29.19 -12.19 19.93
CA ALA A 25 28.66 -12.01 21.28
C ALA A 25 28.71 -10.55 21.71
N ASN A 26 29.88 -9.91 21.64
CA ASN A 26 30.02 -8.50 22.02
C ASN A 26 29.11 -7.55 21.22
N ARG A 27 28.91 -7.82 19.92
CA ARG A 27 28.07 -6.98 19.06
C ARG A 27 26.59 -7.10 19.38
N LEU A 28 26.13 -8.31 19.70
CA LEU A 28 24.73 -8.57 20.07
C LEU A 28 24.45 -8.12 21.51
N GLU A 29 25.39 -8.30 22.44
CA GLU A 29 25.31 -7.77 23.81
C GLU A 29 25.23 -6.23 23.81
N ALA A 30 25.96 -5.56 22.90
CA ALA A 30 25.86 -4.11 22.70
C ALA A 30 24.50 -3.63 22.16
N GLN A 31 23.58 -4.55 21.81
CA GLN A 31 22.19 -4.27 21.44
C GLN A 31 21.20 -4.65 22.56
N ASP A 32 21.67 -4.74 23.80
CA ASP A 32 20.87 -5.16 24.97
C ASP A 32 20.24 -6.56 24.79
N LEU A 33 20.99 -7.50 24.20
CA LEU A 33 20.58 -8.91 24.08
C LEU A 33 21.36 -9.77 25.09
N ASP A 34 20.68 -10.76 25.68
CA ASP A 34 21.31 -11.75 26.55
C ASP A 34 21.87 -12.88 25.68
N VAL A 35 23.20 -12.93 25.56
CA VAL A 35 23.88 -13.84 24.63
C VAL A 35 24.51 -15.01 25.38
N VAL A 36 24.23 -16.21 24.90
CA VAL A 36 24.90 -17.44 25.35
C VAL A 36 25.69 -17.99 24.17
N SER A 37 26.93 -18.39 24.40
CA SER A 37 27.81 -18.90 23.36
C SER A 37 28.18 -20.35 23.64
N ALA A 38 28.17 -21.19 22.61
CA ALA A 38 28.64 -22.57 22.62
C ALA A 38 29.70 -22.78 21.54
N GLU A 39 30.72 -23.58 21.84
CA GLU A 39 31.81 -23.90 20.92
C GLU A 39 31.48 -25.11 20.06
N THR A 40 30.66 -26.03 20.57
CA THR A 40 30.35 -27.30 19.90
C THR A 40 28.84 -27.52 19.75
N SER A 41 28.47 -28.38 18.79
CA SER A 41 27.08 -28.83 18.61
C SER A 41 26.49 -29.46 19.88
N ALA A 42 27.29 -30.22 20.63
CA ALA A 42 26.86 -30.89 21.86
C ALA A 42 26.56 -29.88 22.98
N GLU A 43 27.45 -28.89 23.15
CA GLU A 43 27.26 -27.80 24.10
C GLU A 43 26.03 -26.94 23.72
N GLY A 44 25.87 -26.63 22.43
CA GLY A 44 24.70 -25.91 21.92
C GLY A 44 23.39 -26.64 22.23
N LEU A 45 23.33 -27.96 22.01
CA LEU A 45 22.15 -28.78 22.36
C LEU A 45 21.92 -28.87 23.87
N GLN A 46 22.97 -28.92 24.68
CA GLN A 46 22.87 -28.91 26.13
C GLN A 46 22.28 -27.58 26.63
N GLU A 47 22.73 -26.47 26.07
CA GLU A 47 22.24 -25.13 26.39
C GLU A 47 20.74 -24.97 26.08
N LEU A 48 20.32 -25.40 24.89
CA LEU A 48 18.92 -25.39 24.47
C LEU A 48 17.99 -26.24 25.34
N ARG A 49 18.51 -27.29 25.97
CA ARG A 49 17.75 -28.12 26.92
C ARG A 49 17.67 -27.50 28.30
N SER A 50 18.64 -26.66 28.65
CA SER A 50 18.72 -26.05 29.98
C SER A 50 17.87 -24.78 30.10
N ARG A 51 17.72 -24.01 29.01
CA ARG A 51 17.03 -22.71 29.01
C ARG A 51 16.42 -22.35 27.65
N PRO A 52 15.36 -21.52 27.62
CA PRO A 52 14.73 -21.09 26.37
C PRO A 52 15.51 -19.95 25.68
N PHE A 53 15.41 -19.92 24.35
CA PHE A 53 16.03 -18.90 23.49
C PHE A 53 15.03 -18.33 22.48
N ASP A 54 15.21 -17.07 22.10
CA ASP A 54 14.36 -16.35 21.14
C ASP A 54 14.91 -16.39 19.71
N LEU A 55 16.21 -16.66 19.55
CA LEU A 55 16.91 -16.83 18.28
C LEU A 55 18.14 -17.71 18.48
N VAL A 56 18.49 -18.50 17.46
CA VAL A 56 19.74 -19.26 17.45
C VAL A 56 20.54 -18.96 16.18
N LEU A 57 21.81 -18.65 16.38
CA LEU A 57 22.81 -18.42 15.34
C LEU A 57 23.77 -19.60 15.31
N ILE A 58 23.96 -20.21 14.13
CA ILE A 58 24.77 -21.42 13.97
C ILE A 58 25.76 -21.22 12.84
N ALA A 59 27.04 -21.47 13.10
CA ALA A 59 28.05 -21.51 12.05
C ALA A 59 27.78 -22.69 11.09
N SER A 60 28.02 -22.50 9.80
CA SER A 60 27.77 -23.53 8.79
C SER A 60 28.62 -24.78 9.01
N GLU A 61 29.82 -24.60 9.57
CA GLU A 61 30.77 -25.65 9.91
C GLU A 61 31.02 -25.64 11.42
N LEU A 62 30.84 -26.80 12.08
CA LEU A 62 30.92 -26.90 13.55
C LEU A 62 32.06 -27.81 14.04
N GLY A 63 32.90 -28.30 13.13
CA GLY A 63 34.02 -29.20 13.43
C GLY A 63 33.60 -30.66 13.67
N GLU A 64 34.60 -31.56 13.69
CA GLU A 64 34.44 -33.01 13.99
C GLU A 64 33.32 -33.74 13.22
N GLY A 65 33.12 -33.40 11.94
CA GLY A 65 32.11 -34.04 11.08
C GLY A 65 30.66 -33.59 11.35
N HIS A 66 30.46 -32.58 12.19
CA HIS A 66 29.16 -31.95 12.43
C HIS A 66 29.04 -30.65 11.65
N ASP A 67 27.87 -30.44 11.04
CA ASP A 67 27.57 -29.22 10.29
C ASP A 67 26.32 -28.50 10.83
N GLY A 68 26.26 -27.20 10.57
CA GLY A 68 25.17 -26.33 11.05
C GLY A 68 23.78 -26.78 10.63
N PRO A 69 23.57 -27.24 9.38
CA PRO A 69 22.29 -27.82 8.95
C PRO A 69 21.83 -29.02 9.77
N ASP A 70 22.72 -29.96 10.09
CA ASP A 70 22.35 -31.13 10.88
C ASP A 70 22.06 -30.78 12.33
N LEU A 71 22.79 -29.82 12.92
CA LEU A 71 22.44 -29.26 14.23
C LEU A 71 21.05 -28.59 14.20
N CYS A 72 20.75 -27.78 13.18
CA CYS A 72 19.43 -27.17 13.01
C CYS A 72 18.31 -28.22 12.96
N ARG A 73 18.52 -29.34 12.23
CA ARG A 73 17.56 -30.44 12.19
C ARG A 73 17.31 -31.03 13.59
N GLN A 74 18.38 -31.31 14.34
CA GLN A 74 18.28 -31.88 15.68
C GLN A 74 17.58 -30.93 16.65
N MET A 75 17.86 -29.63 16.53
CA MET A 75 17.20 -28.59 17.33
C MET A 75 15.71 -28.46 17.05
N LYS A 76 15.31 -28.42 15.77
CA LYS A 76 13.90 -28.28 15.39
C LYS A 76 13.07 -29.52 15.74
N ALA A 77 13.72 -30.66 16.00
CA ALA A 77 13.10 -31.88 16.51
C ALA A 77 12.82 -31.84 18.03
N LEU A 78 13.42 -30.90 18.78
CA LEU A 78 13.12 -30.74 20.21
C LEU A 78 11.73 -30.10 20.42
N PRO A 79 11.00 -30.50 21.48
CA PRO A 79 9.76 -29.82 21.89
C PRO A 79 10.01 -28.31 22.09
N ASP A 80 9.04 -27.48 21.74
CA ASP A 80 9.05 -26.01 21.87
C ASP A 80 10.05 -25.22 20.98
N MET A 81 11.00 -25.89 20.33
CA MET A 81 12.01 -25.27 19.45
C MET A 81 11.54 -25.08 18.00
N SER A 82 10.47 -25.74 17.57
CA SER A 82 9.93 -25.65 16.20
C SER A 82 9.60 -24.21 15.78
N SER A 83 9.28 -23.35 16.75
CA SER A 83 8.88 -21.96 16.52
C SER A 83 10.00 -20.94 16.73
N VAL A 84 11.18 -21.36 17.18
CA VAL A 84 12.33 -20.48 17.43
C VAL A 84 13.09 -20.30 16.11
N PRO A 85 13.29 -19.06 15.63
CA PRO A 85 14.01 -18.83 14.39
C PRO A 85 15.46 -19.31 14.50
N VAL A 86 15.95 -19.97 13.46
CA VAL A 86 17.35 -20.41 13.35
C VAL A 86 17.98 -19.74 12.14
N MET A 87 19.11 -19.09 12.35
CA MET A 87 19.91 -18.53 11.27
C MET A 87 21.26 -19.24 11.21
N ILE A 88 21.58 -19.77 10.04
CA ILE A 88 22.88 -20.37 9.75
C ILE A 88 23.73 -19.35 8.98
N TYR A 89 24.99 -19.22 9.33
CA TYR A 89 25.90 -18.31 8.65
C TYR A 89 27.26 -18.96 8.41
N GLY A 90 27.95 -18.56 7.34
CA GLY A 90 29.21 -19.18 6.91
C GLY A 90 29.06 -19.99 5.61
N GLY A 91 30.16 -20.63 5.19
CA GLY A 91 30.24 -21.40 3.96
C GLY A 91 30.60 -20.55 2.74
N GLU A 92 31.15 -21.20 1.71
CA GLU A 92 31.47 -20.54 0.45
C GLU A 92 30.20 -20.16 -0.33
N PRO A 93 30.20 -19.04 -1.08
CA PRO A 93 29.04 -18.62 -1.88
C PRO A 93 28.56 -19.65 -2.91
N SER A 94 29.43 -20.59 -3.28
CA SER A 94 29.18 -21.71 -4.22
C SER A 94 28.52 -22.93 -3.58
N ALA A 95 28.40 -22.98 -2.24
CA ALA A 95 27.87 -24.13 -1.50
C ALA A 95 26.32 -24.17 -1.50
N VAL A 96 25.72 -24.17 -2.69
CA VAL A 96 24.26 -24.18 -2.88
C VAL A 96 23.63 -25.40 -2.20
N GLU A 97 24.26 -26.56 -2.29
CA GLU A 97 23.79 -27.79 -1.63
C GLU A 97 23.73 -27.67 -0.11
N LEU A 98 24.69 -26.95 0.49
CA LEU A 98 24.73 -26.70 1.93
C LEU A 98 23.56 -25.82 2.37
N GLN A 99 23.28 -24.78 1.59
CA GLN A 99 22.18 -23.84 1.84
C GLN A 99 20.80 -24.49 1.62
N GLU A 100 20.63 -25.29 0.57
CA GLU A 100 19.39 -26.03 0.34
C GLU A 100 19.12 -27.04 1.47
N ARG A 101 20.16 -27.76 1.90
CA ARG A 101 20.08 -28.67 3.03
C ARG A 101 19.76 -27.95 4.34
N ALA A 102 20.30 -26.76 4.56
CA ALA A 102 19.98 -25.90 5.69
C ALA A 102 18.48 -25.57 5.76
N TYR A 103 17.89 -25.12 4.64
CA TYR A 103 16.45 -24.82 4.59
C TYR A 103 15.57 -26.06 4.73
N ALA A 104 15.96 -27.17 4.09
CA ALA A 104 15.27 -28.45 4.25
C ALA A 104 15.24 -28.92 5.71
N ASN A 105 16.27 -28.57 6.48
CA ASN A 105 16.41 -28.87 7.90
C ASN A 105 15.73 -27.84 8.82
N GLY A 106 15.01 -26.87 8.26
CA GLY A 106 14.21 -25.91 9.01
C GLY A 106 14.90 -24.60 9.35
N CYS A 107 16.05 -24.29 8.74
CA CYS A 107 16.69 -22.98 8.88
C CYS A 107 15.76 -21.86 8.35
N ASP A 108 15.66 -20.76 9.08
CA ASP A 108 14.82 -19.61 8.72
C ASP A 108 15.60 -18.58 7.87
N SER A 109 16.92 -18.55 7.98
CA SER A 109 17.79 -17.66 7.21
C SER A 109 19.21 -18.20 7.08
N PHE A 110 19.76 -18.25 5.86
CA PHE A 110 21.14 -18.67 5.61
C PHE A 110 21.97 -17.50 5.06
N LEU A 111 23.18 -17.28 5.57
CA LEU A 111 24.06 -16.18 5.16
C LEU A 111 25.48 -16.64 4.82
N SER A 112 25.77 -16.77 3.51
CA SER A 112 27.08 -17.18 2.99
C SER A 112 28.11 -16.06 3.10
N ARG A 113 29.26 -16.33 3.75
CA ARG A 113 30.34 -15.37 4.11
C ARG A 113 29.84 -14.03 4.71
N PRO A 114 29.65 -13.96 6.03
CA PRO A 114 29.17 -12.75 6.66
C PRO A 114 30.20 -11.62 6.71
N GLN A 115 29.76 -10.38 6.40
CA GLN A 115 30.28 -9.24 7.13
C GLN A 115 29.52 -9.18 8.46
N MET A 116 30.23 -9.14 9.58
CA MET A 116 29.65 -9.12 10.94
C MET A 116 28.44 -8.16 11.12
N PRO A 117 28.42 -6.93 10.53
CA PRO A 117 27.26 -6.04 10.62
C PRO A 117 25.98 -6.56 9.96
N ALA A 118 26.07 -7.50 9.02
CA ALA A 118 24.92 -8.12 8.37
C ALA A 118 24.23 -9.15 9.28
N ILE A 119 25.01 -9.88 10.08
CA ILE A 119 24.46 -10.86 11.04
C ILE A 119 23.59 -10.15 12.07
N ASP A 120 24.08 -9.07 12.68
CA ASP A 120 23.34 -8.32 13.71
C ASP A 120 21.99 -7.81 13.17
N ARG A 121 21.98 -7.27 11.96
CA ARG A 121 20.78 -6.70 11.35
C ARG A 121 19.74 -7.78 11.05
N VAL A 122 20.16 -8.91 10.50
CA VAL A 122 19.25 -10.03 10.21
C VAL A 122 18.73 -10.65 11.52
N ALA A 123 19.59 -10.81 12.53
CA ALA A 123 19.22 -11.29 13.85
C ALA A 123 18.14 -10.39 14.50
N LEU A 124 18.30 -9.06 14.48
CA LEU A 124 17.31 -8.13 15.01
C LEU A 124 15.97 -8.19 14.26
N VAL A 125 15.99 -8.40 12.95
CA VAL A 125 14.76 -8.57 12.15
C VAL A 125 14.05 -9.87 12.52
N LEU A 126 14.77 -10.98 12.64
CA LEU A 126 14.20 -12.27 13.05
C LEU A 126 13.61 -12.21 14.46
N LEU A 127 14.26 -11.53 15.41
CA LEU A 127 13.73 -11.30 16.75
C LEU A 127 12.44 -10.46 16.74
N ARG A 128 12.35 -9.44 15.87
CA ARG A 128 11.11 -8.65 15.71
C ARG A 128 9.97 -9.49 15.14
N ILE A 129 10.27 -10.36 14.17
CA ILE A 129 9.29 -11.27 13.58
C ILE A 129 8.80 -12.28 14.63
N LYS A 130 9.71 -12.85 15.43
CA LYS A 130 9.39 -13.78 16.51
C LYS A 130 8.52 -13.14 17.60
N ALA A 131 8.87 -11.93 18.06
CA ALA A 131 8.10 -11.19 19.05
C ALA A 131 6.66 -10.96 18.59
N ARG A 132 6.49 -10.52 17.34
CA ARG A 132 5.17 -10.31 16.74
C ARG A 132 4.38 -11.62 16.59
N SER A 133 5.05 -12.71 16.21
CA SER A 133 4.43 -14.04 16.10
C SER A 133 3.95 -14.56 17.46
N LYS A 134 4.73 -14.33 18.53
CA LYS A 134 4.36 -14.68 19.91
C LYS A 134 3.15 -13.86 20.38
N GLU A 135 3.16 -12.55 20.19
CA GLU A 135 2.05 -11.65 20.51
C GLU A 135 0.74 -12.09 19.85
N LEU A 136 0.78 -12.41 18.54
CA LEU A 136 -0.39 -12.94 17.84
C LEU A 136 -0.85 -14.31 18.37
N THR A 137 0.09 -15.18 18.75
CA THR A 137 -0.24 -16.50 19.30
C THR A 137 -0.88 -16.39 20.68
N ASP A 138 -0.41 -15.47 21.51
CA ASP A 138 -0.96 -15.21 22.85
C ASP A 138 -2.34 -14.56 22.75
N GLN A 139 -2.54 -13.61 21.83
CA GLN A 139 -3.86 -13.07 21.51
C GLN A 139 -4.82 -14.16 21.01
N HIS A 140 -4.35 -15.07 20.15
CA HIS A 140 -5.15 -16.21 19.71
C HIS A 140 -5.52 -17.16 20.85
N LYS A 141 -4.59 -17.46 21.78
CA LYS A 141 -4.88 -18.29 22.96
C LYS A 141 -5.88 -17.61 23.89
N GLN A 142 -5.75 -16.30 24.10
CA GLN A 142 -6.68 -15.51 24.90
C GLN A 142 -8.08 -15.54 24.31
N LEU A 143 -8.20 -15.23 23.01
CA LEU A 143 -9.47 -15.25 22.29
C LEU A 143 -10.07 -16.66 22.22
N ALA A 144 -9.25 -17.71 22.12
CA ALA A 144 -9.72 -19.10 22.18
C ALA A 144 -10.23 -19.46 23.58
N GLY A 145 -9.58 -18.98 24.64
CA GLY A 145 -10.02 -19.14 26.02
C GLY A 145 -11.33 -18.40 26.30
N GLU A 146 -11.46 -17.15 25.83
CA GLU A 146 -12.69 -16.35 25.91
C GLU A 146 -13.83 -17.01 25.11
N ASN A 147 -13.56 -17.50 23.91
CA ASN A 147 -14.53 -18.27 23.13
C ASN A 147 -14.94 -19.57 23.82
N SER A 148 -14.02 -20.30 24.45
CA SER A 148 -14.36 -21.51 25.19
C SER A 148 -15.25 -21.21 26.40
N ARG A 149 -14.95 -20.12 27.14
CA ARG A 149 -15.79 -19.67 28.27
C ARG A 149 -17.18 -19.25 27.82
N LEU A 150 -17.28 -18.47 26.74
CA LEU A 150 -18.57 -18.05 26.17
C LEU A 150 -19.36 -19.24 25.61
N LEU A 151 -18.69 -20.23 25.00
CA LEU A 151 -19.32 -21.46 24.54
C LEU A 151 -19.79 -22.35 25.69
N ASP A 152 -19.07 -22.40 26.82
CA ASP A 152 -19.51 -23.12 28.02
C ASP A 152 -20.66 -22.39 28.73
N GLU A 153 -20.69 -21.05 28.73
CA GLU A 153 -21.84 -20.25 29.18
C GLU A 153 -23.07 -20.44 28.28
N CYS A 154 -22.88 -20.57 26.96
CA CYS A 154 -23.95 -20.93 26.02
C CYS A 154 -24.40 -22.38 26.20
N ARG A 155 -23.48 -23.33 26.40
CA ARG A 155 -23.80 -24.77 26.63
C ARG A 155 -24.44 -25.03 28.00
N GLY A 156 -24.19 -24.19 28.99
CA GLY A 156 -24.91 -24.20 30.26
C GLY A 156 -26.40 -23.88 30.14
N LYS A 157 -26.81 -23.20 29.07
CA LYS A 157 -28.22 -22.91 28.74
C LYS A 157 -28.89 -23.95 27.84
N ASP A 158 -28.10 -24.77 27.12
CA ASP A 158 -28.59 -25.75 26.13
C ASP A 158 -28.27 -27.22 26.51
N ARG A 159 -28.54 -27.62 27.75
CA ARG A 159 -28.59 -29.05 28.12
C ARG A 159 -29.90 -29.70 27.63
N ALA A 160 -30.15 -29.73 26.32
CA ALA A 160 -31.20 -30.57 25.74
C ALA A 160 -31.10 -30.81 24.22
N SER A 161 -29.94 -31.13 23.63
CA SER A 161 -29.93 -31.95 22.39
C SER A 161 -28.54 -32.29 21.84
N LYS A 162 -28.21 -33.59 21.95
CA LYS A 162 -27.54 -34.51 21.01
C LYS A 162 -26.19 -34.16 20.33
N GLN A 163 -25.32 -35.17 20.47
CA GLN A 163 -24.01 -35.42 19.86
C GLN A 163 -23.97 -35.37 18.32
N GLY A 164 -22.81 -34.98 17.76
CA GLY A 164 -22.49 -35.22 16.35
C GLY A 164 -21.15 -34.65 15.86
N ASN A 165 -20.11 -35.50 15.90
CA ASN A 165 -18.90 -35.57 15.05
C ASN A 165 -18.18 -34.29 14.54
N ALA A 166 -16.99 -34.03 15.07
CA ALA A 166 -16.01 -33.10 14.52
C ALA A 166 -14.97 -33.82 13.62
N ARG A 167 -14.97 -33.54 12.32
CA ARG A 167 -13.82 -33.78 11.44
C ARG A 167 -13.02 -32.48 11.32
N ARG A 168 -11.75 -32.50 11.74
CA ARG A 168 -10.80 -31.39 11.54
C ARG A 168 -10.30 -31.39 10.09
N SER A 169 -10.43 -30.26 9.41
CA SER A 169 -9.75 -29.96 8.13
C SER A 169 -8.53 -29.07 8.38
N PRO A 170 -7.48 -29.15 7.55
CA PRO A 170 -6.18 -28.50 7.81
C PRO A 170 -6.23 -26.99 7.57
N VAL A 171 -5.49 -26.26 8.41
CA VAL A 171 -5.39 -24.80 8.44
C VAL A 171 -4.66 -24.29 7.20
N ALA A 172 -5.38 -23.58 6.31
CA ALA A 172 -4.77 -22.70 5.31
C ALA A 172 -4.57 -21.31 5.93
N ARG A 173 -3.35 -20.76 5.88
CA ARG A 173 -3.03 -19.42 6.38
C ARG A 173 -3.35 -18.37 5.30
N GLU A 174 -4.11 -17.34 5.67
CA GLU A 174 -4.50 -16.21 4.81
C GLU A 174 -3.35 -15.21 4.58
N PRO A 175 -3.31 -14.50 3.44
CA PRO A 175 -2.26 -13.54 3.08
C PRO A 175 -2.44 -12.16 3.73
N ILE A 176 -1.31 -11.51 4.03
CA ILE A 176 -1.20 -10.17 4.68
C ILE A 176 -1.00 -9.07 3.60
N PRO A 177 -1.66 -7.90 3.67
CA PRO A 177 -1.47 -6.81 2.70
C PRO A 177 -0.06 -6.19 2.73
N GLY A 178 0.52 -5.91 1.55
CA GLY A 178 1.79 -5.17 1.40
C GLY A 178 3.06 -6.01 1.22
N ARG A 179 2.96 -7.33 1.30
CA ARG A 179 4.07 -8.26 1.00
C ARG A 179 4.14 -8.54 -0.51
N PRO A 180 5.32 -8.56 -1.15
CA PRO A 180 5.44 -9.09 -2.51
C PRO A 180 5.03 -10.57 -2.52
N ASP A 181 4.29 -10.99 -3.54
CA ASP A 181 3.80 -12.37 -3.67
C ASP A 181 4.95 -13.34 -4.02
N GLY A 182 6.07 -12.81 -4.52
CA GLY A 182 7.34 -13.51 -4.65
C GLY A 182 8.52 -12.55 -4.85
N LEU A 183 9.73 -13.02 -4.54
CA LEU A 183 10.99 -12.28 -4.68
C LEU A 183 12.01 -13.16 -5.40
N LEU A 184 12.71 -12.57 -6.37
CA LEU A 184 13.84 -13.18 -7.06
C LEU A 184 15.06 -12.26 -6.97
N VAL A 185 16.26 -12.83 -7.04
CA VAL A 185 17.50 -12.10 -7.31
C VAL A 185 18.07 -12.65 -8.62
N VAL A 186 18.37 -11.77 -9.55
CA VAL A 186 18.82 -12.10 -10.91
C VAL A 186 20.07 -11.32 -11.30
N ASP A 187 20.85 -11.79 -12.27
CA ASP A 187 22.00 -11.05 -12.81
C ASP A 187 21.62 -10.10 -13.96
N ARG A 188 22.65 -9.50 -14.60
CA ARG A 188 22.47 -8.52 -15.69
C ARG A 188 21.76 -9.14 -16.89
N GLU A 189 21.97 -10.42 -17.10
CA GLU A 189 21.45 -11.21 -18.20
C GLU A 189 20.05 -11.76 -17.88
N GLY A 190 19.60 -11.68 -16.62
CA GLY A 190 18.28 -12.13 -16.17
C GLY A 190 18.27 -13.60 -15.75
N ARG A 191 19.41 -14.19 -15.37
CA ARG A 191 19.49 -15.51 -14.75
C ARG A 191 19.18 -15.42 -13.27
N VAL A 192 18.37 -16.33 -12.75
CA VAL A 192 17.93 -16.35 -11.34
C VAL A 192 19.01 -16.96 -10.45
N HIS A 193 19.53 -16.16 -9.52
CA HIS A 193 20.48 -16.56 -8.48
C HIS A 193 19.78 -16.91 -7.17
N GLN A 194 18.64 -16.29 -6.88
CA GLN A 194 17.85 -16.55 -5.67
C GLN A 194 16.36 -16.42 -5.97
N ALA A 195 15.53 -17.19 -5.25
CA ALA A 195 14.09 -17.04 -5.25
C ALA A 195 13.57 -17.38 -3.85
N ASP A 196 12.60 -16.61 -3.35
CA ASP A 196 11.87 -16.98 -2.14
C ASP A 196 10.77 -18.02 -2.47
N ARG A 197 10.09 -18.52 -1.44
CA ARG A 197 8.98 -19.46 -1.61
C ARG A 197 7.89 -18.93 -2.55
N GLY A 198 7.60 -17.64 -2.49
CA GLY A 198 6.61 -16.99 -3.33
C GLY A 198 7.02 -16.98 -4.82
N GLY A 199 8.30 -16.71 -5.11
CA GLY A 199 8.85 -16.80 -6.46
C GLY A 199 8.67 -18.18 -7.08
N HIS A 200 8.94 -19.25 -6.30
CA HIS A 200 8.73 -20.63 -6.73
C HIS A 200 7.25 -21.00 -6.94
N GLU A 201 6.35 -20.45 -6.13
CA GLU A 201 4.89 -20.66 -6.29
C GLU A 201 4.33 -19.94 -7.54
N LEU A 202 4.95 -18.82 -7.95
CA LEU A 202 4.51 -18.02 -9.10
C LEU A 202 5.10 -18.47 -10.44
N LEU A 203 6.41 -18.72 -10.49
CA LEU A 203 7.12 -19.06 -11.74
C LEU A 203 7.42 -20.57 -11.89
N GLY A 204 7.14 -21.36 -10.85
CA GLY A 204 7.31 -22.81 -10.85
C GLY A 204 8.60 -23.30 -10.17
N PRO A 205 8.76 -24.63 -10.04
CA PRO A 205 9.94 -25.22 -9.38
C PRO A 205 11.20 -25.14 -10.26
N GLY A 206 12.37 -25.12 -9.63
CA GLY A 206 13.67 -25.14 -10.31
C GLY A 206 13.97 -23.85 -11.09
N LEU A 207 13.80 -22.69 -10.42
CA LEU A 207 14.08 -21.36 -10.99
C LEU A 207 15.57 -21.03 -11.02
N LEU A 208 16.31 -21.52 -10.03
CA LEU A 208 17.72 -21.19 -9.84
C LEU A 208 18.56 -21.64 -11.04
N GLY A 209 19.47 -20.78 -11.46
CA GLY A 209 20.34 -20.99 -12.61
C GLY A 209 19.65 -20.87 -13.97
N LYS A 210 18.33 -20.69 -14.06
CA LYS A 210 17.62 -20.49 -15.33
C LYS A 210 17.45 -19.02 -15.65
N THR A 211 17.39 -18.68 -16.94
CA THR A 211 17.10 -17.32 -17.40
C THR A 211 15.61 -17.04 -17.38
N LEU A 212 15.22 -15.81 -17.07
CA LEU A 212 13.83 -15.40 -17.03
C LEU A 212 13.12 -15.66 -18.37
N GLY A 213 13.77 -15.53 -19.53
CA GLY A 213 13.15 -15.88 -20.82
C GLY A 213 12.99 -17.38 -21.07
N SER A 214 13.72 -18.25 -20.37
CA SER A 214 13.46 -19.70 -20.38
C SER A 214 12.32 -20.09 -19.43
N LEU A 215 12.13 -19.33 -18.34
CA LEU A 215 11.11 -19.54 -17.33
C LEU A 215 9.75 -18.98 -17.76
N VAL A 216 9.75 -17.80 -18.37
CA VAL A 216 8.57 -17.08 -18.86
C VAL A 216 8.82 -16.58 -20.30
N PRO A 217 8.84 -17.49 -21.28
CA PRO A 217 9.14 -17.14 -22.67
C PRO A 217 8.14 -16.16 -23.26
N ALA A 218 8.62 -15.27 -24.14
CA ALA A 218 7.83 -14.27 -24.87
C ALA A 218 7.10 -13.21 -23.99
N THR A 219 7.46 -13.09 -22.71
CA THR A 219 6.84 -12.12 -21.79
C THR A 219 7.53 -10.76 -21.73
N GLY A 220 8.74 -10.65 -22.27
CA GLY A 220 9.56 -9.43 -22.20
C GLY A 220 10.18 -9.15 -20.82
N LEU A 221 9.93 -9.99 -19.81
CA LEU A 221 10.45 -9.79 -18.44
C LEU A 221 11.98 -9.79 -18.39
N GLU A 222 12.64 -10.66 -19.16
CA GLU A 222 14.10 -10.69 -19.25
C GLU A 222 14.65 -9.40 -19.87
N ALA A 223 13.99 -8.87 -20.91
CA ALA A 223 14.37 -7.60 -21.52
C ALA A 223 14.17 -6.42 -20.54
N PHE A 224 13.08 -6.44 -19.78
CA PHE A 224 12.80 -5.44 -18.75
C PHE A 224 13.86 -5.44 -17.63
N VAL A 225 14.23 -6.63 -17.15
CA VAL A 225 15.33 -6.80 -16.18
C VAL A 225 16.63 -6.29 -16.78
N ARG A 226 16.98 -6.71 -18.00
CA ARG A 226 18.20 -6.28 -18.73
C ARG A 226 18.31 -4.76 -18.85
N ASP A 227 17.19 -4.08 -19.07
CA ASP A 227 17.14 -2.62 -19.27
C ASP A 227 17.17 -1.81 -17.97
N ALA A 228 16.95 -2.43 -16.81
CA ALA A 228 17.14 -1.83 -15.47
C ALA A 228 18.64 -1.73 -15.12
N ARG A 229 19.39 -0.87 -15.84
CA ARG A 229 20.85 -0.77 -15.74
C ARG A 229 21.32 -0.20 -14.39
N ASN A 230 20.91 1.03 -14.06
CA ASN A 230 21.36 1.73 -12.85
C ASN A 230 20.21 2.21 -11.95
N ASP A 231 18.98 2.29 -12.49
CA ASP A 231 17.80 2.79 -11.78
C ASP A 231 16.78 1.68 -11.57
N ALA A 232 16.07 1.73 -10.44
CA ALA A 232 14.94 0.85 -10.17
C ALA A 232 13.83 1.08 -11.19
N ARG A 233 13.21 0.00 -11.66
CA ARG A 233 12.11 0.02 -12.64
C ARG A 233 10.95 -0.81 -12.13
N ASP A 234 9.79 -0.18 -12.04
CA ASP A 234 8.58 -0.80 -11.50
C ASP A 234 7.45 -0.84 -12.53
N GLY A 235 6.49 -1.74 -12.32
CA GLY A 235 5.23 -1.75 -13.06
C GLY A 235 5.22 -2.56 -14.35
N PHE A 236 6.23 -3.40 -14.60
CA PHE A 236 6.25 -4.23 -15.80
C PHE A 236 5.24 -5.37 -15.70
N ARG A 237 4.21 -5.32 -16.54
CA ARG A 237 3.12 -6.30 -16.55
C ARG A 237 3.40 -7.38 -17.58
N PHE A 238 3.23 -8.63 -17.17
CA PHE A 238 3.42 -9.78 -18.05
C PHE A 238 2.54 -10.95 -17.63
N ASP A 239 2.26 -11.81 -18.59
CA ASP A 239 1.35 -12.94 -18.42
C ASP A 239 2.13 -14.27 -18.37
N VAL A 240 1.79 -15.14 -17.41
CA VAL A 240 2.39 -16.47 -17.24
C VAL A 240 1.35 -17.55 -17.52
N ALA A 241 1.63 -18.40 -18.50
CA ALA A 241 0.76 -19.52 -18.86
C ALA A 241 0.63 -20.52 -17.68
N ALA A 242 -0.60 -20.90 -17.32
CA ALA A 242 -0.80 -21.83 -16.22
C ALA A 242 -0.45 -23.27 -16.65
N ARG A 243 0.34 -23.98 -15.82
CA ARG A 243 0.77 -25.38 -16.09
C ARG A 243 -0.36 -26.42 -16.11
N THR A 244 -1.59 -26.10 -15.73
CA THR A 244 -2.67 -27.08 -15.52
C THR A 244 -4.03 -26.69 -16.11
N GLY A 245 -4.08 -26.01 -17.26
CA GLY A 245 -5.33 -25.75 -17.98
C GLY A 245 -6.26 -24.68 -17.38
N ARG A 246 -5.73 -23.81 -16.51
CA ARG A 246 -6.41 -22.56 -16.10
C ARG A 246 -5.91 -21.37 -16.92
N SER A 247 -6.67 -20.28 -16.90
CA SER A 247 -6.33 -19.01 -17.57
C SER A 247 -4.95 -18.49 -17.19
N SER A 248 -4.33 -17.76 -18.14
CA SER A 248 -3.05 -17.07 -17.95
C SER A 248 -3.07 -16.18 -16.70
N ARG A 249 -1.96 -16.17 -15.95
CA ARG A 249 -1.80 -15.34 -14.73
C ARG A 249 -1.10 -14.04 -15.08
N ALA A 250 -1.77 -12.91 -14.85
CA ALA A 250 -1.16 -11.60 -14.97
C ALA A 250 -0.30 -11.31 -13.73
N LEU A 251 0.97 -11.00 -13.94
CA LEU A 251 1.93 -10.62 -12.91
C LEU A 251 2.44 -9.20 -13.17
N MET A 252 2.91 -8.54 -12.12
CA MET A 252 3.65 -7.28 -12.21
C MET A 252 5.02 -7.49 -11.58
N ALA A 253 6.08 -7.13 -12.31
CA ALA A 253 7.43 -7.12 -11.81
C ALA A 253 7.90 -5.70 -11.47
N SER A 254 8.65 -5.61 -10.38
CA SER A 254 9.49 -4.47 -10.00
C SER A 254 10.92 -4.96 -9.93
N VAL A 255 11.87 -4.19 -10.46
CA VAL A 255 13.27 -4.56 -10.57
C VAL A 255 14.12 -3.46 -9.95
N THR A 256 14.85 -3.78 -8.89
CA THR A 256 15.77 -2.85 -8.24
C THR A 256 17.21 -3.34 -8.45
N PRO A 257 18.06 -2.60 -9.18
CA PRO A 257 19.48 -2.95 -9.30
C PRO A 257 20.17 -2.77 -7.96
N MET A 258 21.02 -3.73 -7.58
CA MET A 258 21.85 -3.62 -6.39
C MET A 258 23.11 -2.83 -6.74
N THR A 259 23.16 -1.55 -6.39
CA THR A 259 24.37 -0.74 -6.57
C THR A 259 25.39 -1.10 -5.50
N SER A 260 26.55 -1.62 -5.92
CA SER A 260 27.70 -1.81 -5.03
C SER A 260 28.60 -0.59 -5.07
N ASP A 261 29.08 -0.12 -3.91
CA ASP A 261 30.14 0.87 -3.82
C ASP A 261 31.47 0.24 -4.26
N GLY A 262 31.70 0.21 -5.58
CA GLY A 262 33.00 0.22 -6.27
C GLY A 262 34.09 -0.81 -5.92
N ARG A 263 33.91 -1.74 -4.99
CA ARG A 263 34.98 -2.65 -4.53
C ARG A 263 34.45 -4.03 -4.15
N SER A 264 33.82 -4.73 -5.08
CA SER A 264 33.80 -6.20 -5.20
C SER A 264 32.88 -6.58 -6.35
N GLY A 265 33.19 -7.68 -7.04
CA GLY A 265 32.60 -8.09 -8.32
C GLY A 265 31.10 -8.45 -8.35
N SER A 266 30.26 -7.89 -7.49
CA SER A 266 28.80 -7.95 -7.60
C SER A 266 28.28 -6.87 -8.54
N ASP A 267 28.91 -6.74 -9.71
CA ASP A 267 28.54 -5.71 -10.68
C ASP A 267 27.32 -6.20 -11.48
N GLY A 268 26.13 -5.97 -10.93
CA GLY A 268 24.87 -6.05 -11.69
C GLY A 268 23.83 -7.09 -11.28
N LEU A 269 23.82 -7.55 -10.03
CA LEU A 269 22.66 -8.26 -9.48
C LEU A 269 21.47 -7.31 -9.32
N ARG A 270 20.27 -7.84 -9.48
CA ARG A 270 18.99 -7.12 -9.46
C ARG A 270 17.98 -7.90 -8.65
N VAL A 271 17.26 -7.23 -7.77
CA VAL A 271 16.13 -7.81 -7.04
C VAL A 271 14.88 -7.63 -7.89
N VAL A 272 14.18 -8.72 -8.19
CA VAL A 272 12.91 -8.71 -8.91
C VAL A 272 11.78 -9.08 -7.95
N LEU A 273 10.91 -8.13 -7.64
CA LEU A 273 9.70 -8.37 -6.87
C LEU A 273 8.55 -8.72 -7.81
N LEU A 274 7.86 -9.81 -7.51
CA LEU A 274 6.71 -10.28 -8.26
C LEU A 274 5.44 -10.04 -7.44
N PHE A 275 4.47 -9.42 -8.10
CA PHE A 275 3.14 -9.21 -7.57
C PHE A 275 2.14 -9.95 -8.47
N ASP A 276 1.33 -10.83 -7.88
CA ASP A 276 0.30 -11.54 -8.61
C ASP A 276 -0.88 -10.60 -8.83
N LEU A 277 -1.00 -10.04 -10.04
CA LEU A 277 -2.13 -9.17 -10.40
C LEU A 277 -3.43 -9.97 -10.50
N GLY A 278 -3.41 -11.30 -10.55
CA GLY A 278 -4.59 -12.14 -10.39
C GLY A 278 -5.11 -12.12 -8.94
N ARG A 279 -4.22 -12.22 -7.94
CA ARG A 279 -4.58 -12.09 -6.51
C ARG A 279 -4.81 -10.65 -6.07
N ARG A 280 -4.08 -9.69 -6.64
CA ARG A 280 -4.33 -8.25 -6.42
C ARG A 280 -5.54 -7.74 -7.18
N ARG A 281 -5.85 -8.22 -8.39
CA ARG A 281 -7.18 -8.03 -8.95
C ARG A 281 -8.18 -8.75 -8.09
N TRP A 282 -7.97 -9.96 -7.57
CA TRP A 282 -8.97 -10.53 -6.65
C TRP A 282 -9.12 -9.71 -5.37
N ALA A 283 -8.07 -9.14 -4.78
CA ALA A 283 -8.19 -8.26 -3.61
C ALA A 283 -8.77 -6.88 -3.96
N GLU A 284 -8.40 -6.25 -5.08
CA GLU A 284 -8.96 -4.98 -5.56
C GLU A 284 -10.36 -5.14 -6.14
N GLN A 285 -10.68 -6.26 -6.78
CA GLN A 285 -11.98 -6.66 -7.36
C GLN A 285 -12.88 -7.28 -6.28
N VAL A 286 -12.36 -7.85 -5.19
CA VAL A 286 -13.15 -8.17 -3.98
C VAL A 286 -13.42 -6.89 -3.20
N MET A 287 -12.42 -6.01 -3.04
CA MET A 287 -12.60 -4.65 -2.48
C MET A 287 -13.45 -3.71 -3.36
N ARG A 288 -13.62 -4.01 -4.66
CA ARG A 288 -14.45 -3.25 -5.60
C ARG A 288 -15.75 -3.93 -6.04
N THR A 289 -15.90 -5.24 -5.89
CA THR A 289 -17.00 -6.00 -6.55
C THR A 289 -17.70 -7.05 -5.69
N THR A 290 -17.31 -7.32 -4.45
CA THR A 290 -18.20 -8.03 -3.51
C THR A 290 -17.75 -7.81 -2.06
N ASP A 291 -18.38 -6.85 -1.38
CA ASP A 291 -18.48 -6.80 0.10
C ASP A 291 -19.32 -7.99 0.66
N ALA A 292 -19.56 -9.03 -0.14
CA ALA A 292 -20.36 -10.19 0.21
C ALA A 292 -19.46 -11.28 0.82
N MET A 293 -19.63 -11.51 2.13
CA MET A 293 -18.96 -12.49 2.98
C MET A 293 -17.60 -12.06 3.57
N ILE A 294 -17.63 -11.04 4.42
CA ILE A 294 -16.73 -10.97 5.58
C ILE A 294 -17.33 -11.86 6.68
N PRO A 295 -16.63 -12.91 7.17
CA PRO A 295 -17.08 -13.69 8.33
C PRO A 295 -17.37 -12.76 9.52
N HIS A 296 -18.51 -12.91 10.21
CA HIS A 296 -18.96 -11.98 11.26
C HIS A 296 -17.91 -11.70 12.36
N HIS A 297 -16.98 -12.64 12.59
CA HIS A 297 -15.89 -12.50 13.57
C HIS A 297 -14.74 -11.57 13.12
N GLN A 298 -14.54 -11.38 11.81
CA GLN A 298 -13.55 -10.41 11.26
C GLN A 298 -14.15 -9.02 11.03
N LEU A 299 -15.49 -8.92 11.05
CA LEU A 299 -16.21 -7.66 10.82
C LEU A 299 -15.85 -6.61 11.89
N GLY A 300 -15.68 -7.00 13.15
CA GLY A 300 -15.37 -6.07 14.25
C GLY A 300 -14.06 -5.29 14.05
N THR A 301 -12.94 -5.98 13.82
CA THR A 301 -11.62 -5.33 13.64
C THR A 301 -11.55 -4.51 12.35
N LEU A 302 -12.15 -5.02 11.27
CA LEU A 302 -12.23 -4.30 9.99
C LEU A 302 -13.14 -3.07 10.11
N MET A 303 -14.25 -3.16 10.84
CA MET A 303 -15.13 -2.03 11.13
C MET A 303 -14.43 -1.00 12.01
N GLU A 304 -13.61 -1.40 12.97
CA GLU A 304 -12.88 -0.45 13.81
C GLU A 304 -11.79 0.30 13.03
N ALA A 305 -11.04 -0.41 12.18
CA ALA A 305 -10.10 0.21 11.25
C ALA A 305 -10.82 1.13 10.25
N ALA A 306 -11.94 0.67 9.68
CA ALA A 306 -12.76 1.45 8.77
C ALA A 306 -13.39 2.68 9.44
N ARG A 307 -13.76 2.61 10.72
CA ARG A 307 -14.24 3.76 11.53
C ARG A 307 -13.18 4.84 11.69
N LYS A 308 -11.91 4.45 11.81
CA LYS A 308 -10.78 5.39 11.86
C LYS A 308 -10.54 6.07 10.50
N VAL A 309 -10.66 5.31 9.41
CA VAL A 309 -10.43 5.79 8.03
C VAL A 309 -11.61 6.59 7.46
N PHE A 310 -12.84 6.16 7.73
CA PHE A 310 -14.07 6.77 7.22
C PHE A 310 -14.80 7.49 8.35
N SER A 311 -14.28 8.67 8.70
CA SER A 311 -14.92 9.57 9.66
C SER A 311 -15.13 10.95 9.01
N PRO A 312 -16.04 11.78 9.53
CA PRO A 312 -16.18 13.14 9.03
C PRO A 312 -14.87 13.94 9.09
N LYS A 313 -13.96 13.57 10.00
CA LYS A 313 -12.63 14.20 10.14
C LYS A 313 -11.68 13.86 8.99
N THR A 314 -11.88 12.74 8.28
CA THR A 314 -11.04 12.37 7.14
C THR A 314 -11.46 13.03 5.83
N ILE A 315 -12.56 13.80 5.82
CA ILE A 315 -12.90 14.68 4.71
C ILE A 315 -11.85 15.80 4.65
N VAL A 316 -10.95 15.72 3.66
CA VAL A 316 -9.84 16.68 3.46
C VAL A 316 -10.38 18.03 3.01
N GLY A 317 -9.91 19.10 3.65
CA GLY A 317 -10.24 20.48 3.31
C GLY A 317 -10.59 21.36 4.51
N THR A 318 -10.49 22.67 4.29
CA THR A 318 -10.76 23.75 5.24
C THR A 318 -11.71 24.82 4.71
N SER A 319 -12.15 24.72 3.44
CA SER A 319 -13.11 25.67 2.86
C SER A 319 -14.46 25.65 3.58
N ASP A 320 -15.17 26.78 3.57
CA ASP A 320 -16.51 26.91 4.17
C ASP A 320 -17.49 25.88 3.60
N ARG A 321 -17.38 25.59 2.29
CA ARG A 321 -18.17 24.56 1.61
C ARG A 321 -17.88 23.15 2.15
N THR A 322 -16.61 22.82 2.37
CA THR A 322 -16.21 21.53 2.96
C THR A 322 -16.61 21.45 4.43
N ALA A 323 -16.55 22.55 5.19
CA ALA A 323 -16.99 22.60 6.57
C ALA A 323 -18.52 22.38 6.71
N ALA A 324 -19.32 23.04 5.87
CA ALA A 324 -20.77 22.84 5.80
C ALA A 324 -21.10 21.39 5.42
N TYR A 325 -20.45 20.86 4.39
CA TYR A 325 -20.58 19.46 3.97
C TYR A 325 -20.22 18.47 5.09
N ARG A 326 -19.10 18.68 5.78
CA ARG A 326 -18.65 17.85 6.92
C ARG A 326 -19.68 17.87 8.06
N SER A 327 -20.27 19.03 8.34
CA SER A 327 -21.30 19.19 9.38
C SER A 327 -22.57 18.42 9.01
N ALA A 328 -23.05 18.57 7.77
CA ALA A 328 -24.21 17.85 7.26
C ALA A 328 -24.01 16.32 7.27
N VAL A 329 -22.82 15.83 6.86
CA VAL A 329 -22.48 14.40 6.96
C VAL A 329 -22.54 13.89 8.40
N THR A 330 -22.05 14.69 9.35
CA THR A 330 -22.02 14.34 10.78
C THR A 330 -23.42 14.28 11.38
N GLU A 331 -24.29 15.22 11.03
CA GLU A 331 -25.69 15.21 11.46
C GLU A 331 -26.44 14.00 10.88
N MET A 332 -26.26 13.74 9.58
CA MET A 332 -26.95 12.64 8.90
C MET A 332 -26.41 11.27 9.29
N SER A 333 -25.16 11.13 9.73
CA SER A 333 -24.60 9.81 10.10
C SER A 333 -25.29 9.20 11.32
N ALA A 334 -25.76 10.04 12.26
CA ALA A 334 -26.47 9.62 13.47
C ALA A 334 -27.86 9.02 13.20
N GLY A 335 -28.51 9.43 12.11
CA GLY A 335 -29.84 8.94 11.73
C GLY A 335 -29.83 7.56 11.10
N SER A 336 -30.96 6.84 11.19
CA SER A 336 -31.18 5.56 10.50
C SER A 336 -32.03 5.68 9.24
N ARG A 337 -32.49 6.89 8.89
CA ARG A 337 -33.33 7.15 7.72
C ARG A 337 -32.54 6.97 6.41
N PRO A 338 -33.23 6.69 5.29
CA PRO A 338 -32.61 6.66 3.99
C PRO A 338 -31.98 8.02 3.65
N VAL A 339 -30.82 8.03 2.99
CA VAL A 339 -30.11 9.27 2.60
C VAL A 339 -29.88 9.29 1.10
N LEU A 340 -30.12 10.42 0.45
CA LEU A 340 -29.81 10.64 -0.96
C LEU A 340 -28.59 11.56 -1.10
N LEU A 341 -27.53 11.04 -1.71
CA LEU A 341 -26.33 11.78 -2.06
C LEU A 341 -26.47 12.39 -3.46
N ARG A 342 -26.60 13.71 -3.54
CA ARG A 342 -26.69 14.44 -4.79
C ARG A 342 -25.34 15.09 -5.11
N GLY A 343 -24.89 14.96 -6.35
CA GLY A 343 -23.67 15.63 -6.80
C GLY A 343 -23.16 15.08 -8.13
N GLU A 344 -22.26 15.82 -8.76
CA GLU A 344 -21.71 15.47 -10.06
C GLU A 344 -20.93 14.15 -10.06
N ARG A 345 -20.67 13.61 -11.24
CA ARG A 345 -19.84 12.41 -11.37
C ARG A 345 -18.44 12.72 -10.84
N GLY A 346 -17.88 11.77 -10.10
CA GLY A 346 -16.53 11.89 -9.55
C GLY A 346 -16.36 12.80 -8.33
N THR A 347 -17.43 13.30 -7.68
CA THR A 347 -17.31 14.14 -6.46
C THR A 347 -17.01 13.38 -5.15
N GLY A 348 -16.84 12.06 -5.22
CA GLY A 348 -16.58 11.24 -4.02
C GLY A 348 -17.84 10.74 -3.29
N LYS A 349 -18.99 10.60 -3.96
CA LYS A 349 -20.24 10.10 -3.35
C LYS A 349 -20.10 8.74 -2.68
N VAL A 350 -19.27 7.84 -3.21
CA VAL A 350 -18.98 6.54 -2.58
C VAL A 350 -18.27 6.72 -1.23
N PHE A 351 -17.31 7.65 -1.16
CA PHE A 351 -16.62 7.98 0.08
C PHE A 351 -17.59 8.58 1.11
N ALA A 352 -18.47 9.49 0.67
CA ALA A 352 -19.53 10.05 1.51
C ALA A 352 -20.44 8.96 2.11
N ALA A 353 -20.88 8.00 1.30
CA ALA A 353 -21.71 6.88 1.76
C ALA A 353 -20.99 6.01 2.80
N ARG A 354 -19.68 5.75 2.61
CA ARG A 354 -18.86 5.03 3.59
C ARG A 354 -18.73 5.80 4.90
N VAL A 355 -18.52 7.12 4.85
CA VAL A 355 -18.49 7.95 6.06
C VAL A 355 -19.83 7.88 6.79
N LEU A 356 -20.96 8.00 6.09
CA LEU A 356 -22.29 7.88 6.72
C LEU A 356 -22.52 6.53 7.40
N HIS A 357 -22.00 5.45 6.82
CA HIS A 357 -22.09 4.11 7.40
C HIS A 357 -21.20 3.94 8.63
N TYR A 358 -19.89 4.17 8.48
CA TYR A 358 -18.92 3.87 9.54
C TYR A 358 -18.97 4.87 10.69
N SER A 359 -19.34 6.13 10.44
CA SER A 359 -19.55 7.11 11.52
C SER A 359 -20.93 7.03 12.18
N GLY A 360 -21.82 6.19 11.65
CA GLY A 360 -23.15 5.96 12.21
C GLY A 360 -23.21 4.74 13.14
N ASN A 361 -24.43 4.38 13.54
CA ASN A 361 -24.71 3.27 14.46
C ASN A 361 -24.84 1.90 13.76
N ALA A 362 -24.34 1.76 12.53
CA ALA A 362 -24.45 0.50 11.80
C ALA A 362 -23.51 -0.56 12.41
N SER A 363 -24.05 -1.75 12.67
CA SER A 363 -23.32 -2.94 13.14
C SER A 363 -23.05 -3.95 12.03
N GLY A 364 -23.84 -3.91 10.94
CA GLY A 364 -23.72 -4.81 9.79
C GLY A 364 -22.80 -4.29 8.67
N SER A 365 -22.81 -4.99 7.54
CA SER A 365 -21.95 -4.71 6.39
C SER A 365 -22.35 -3.45 5.61
N PHE A 366 -21.38 -2.83 4.95
CA PHE A 366 -21.63 -1.84 3.90
C PHE A 366 -21.62 -2.58 2.57
N LEU A 367 -22.74 -2.59 1.83
CA LEU A 367 -22.82 -3.21 0.51
C LEU A 367 -23.03 -2.14 -0.55
N HIS A 368 -22.18 -2.13 -1.57
CA HIS A 368 -22.25 -1.17 -2.68
C HIS A 368 -22.72 -1.84 -3.98
N LEU A 369 -23.69 -1.24 -4.63
CA LEU A 369 -24.18 -1.64 -5.94
C LEU A 369 -24.35 -0.41 -6.84
N ARG A 370 -23.82 -0.47 -8.07
CA ARG A 370 -24.10 0.53 -9.12
C ARG A 370 -25.26 0.04 -9.98
N CYS A 371 -26.35 0.80 -10.00
CA CYS A 371 -27.58 0.43 -10.71
C CYS A 371 -27.36 0.32 -12.23
N GLY A 372 -26.50 1.16 -12.82
CA GLY A 372 -26.17 1.15 -14.24
C GLY A 372 -25.25 0.03 -14.73
N ALA A 373 -24.66 -0.76 -13.82
CA ALA A 373 -23.63 -1.73 -14.20
C ALA A 373 -24.17 -3.07 -14.70
N LEU A 374 -25.45 -3.36 -14.47
CA LEU A 374 -26.07 -4.67 -14.71
C LEU A 374 -27.31 -4.53 -15.60
N SER A 375 -27.69 -5.62 -16.28
CA SER A 375 -29.00 -5.68 -16.92
C SER A 375 -30.13 -5.57 -15.90
N PRO A 376 -31.31 -5.02 -16.25
CA PRO A 376 -32.43 -4.86 -15.32
C PRO A 376 -32.78 -6.13 -14.54
N GLU A 377 -32.78 -7.28 -15.21
CA GLU A 377 -33.08 -8.59 -14.62
C GLU A 377 -31.99 -9.05 -13.64
N SER A 378 -30.72 -8.83 -13.98
CA SER A 378 -29.59 -9.18 -13.11
C SER A 378 -29.54 -8.27 -11.89
N LEU A 379 -29.85 -6.98 -12.08
CA LEU A 379 -29.90 -5.99 -11.02
C LEU A 379 -30.97 -6.36 -9.98
N ASP A 380 -32.15 -6.72 -10.43
CA ASP A 380 -33.26 -7.13 -9.56
C ASP A 380 -32.92 -8.40 -8.76
N ARG A 381 -32.30 -9.39 -9.42
CA ARG A 381 -31.81 -10.62 -8.78
C ARG A 381 -30.72 -10.36 -7.75
N GLU A 382 -29.80 -9.44 -8.03
CA GLU A 382 -28.70 -9.11 -7.11
C GLU A 382 -29.21 -8.32 -5.89
N ILE A 383 -30.12 -7.35 -6.08
CA ILE A 383 -30.69 -6.55 -4.98
C ILE A 383 -31.56 -7.42 -4.07
N PHE A 384 -32.52 -8.15 -4.65
CA PHE A 384 -33.57 -8.81 -3.87
C PHE A 384 -33.33 -10.29 -3.63
N GLY A 385 -32.54 -10.98 -4.48
CA GLY A 385 -32.30 -12.42 -4.39
C GLY A 385 -33.40 -13.25 -5.05
N TYR A 386 -33.14 -14.56 -5.17
CA TYR A 386 -34.05 -15.51 -5.81
C TYR A 386 -33.96 -16.88 -5.13
N ALA A 387 -35.09 -17.58 -5.08
CA ALA A 387 -35.17 -18.96 -4.61
C ALA A 387 -34.75 -19.96 -5.71
N ALA A 388 -34.33 -21.15 -5.31
CA ALA A 388 -34.08 -22.24 -6.26
C ALA A 388 -35.35 -22.53 -7.09
N GLY A 389 -35.20 -22.62 -8.41
CA GLY A 389 -36.32 -22.83 -9.34
C GLY A 389 -37.11 -21.57 -9.73
N ALA A 390 -36.70 -20.37 -9.32
CA ALA A 390 -37.40 -19.13 -9.68
C ALA A 390 -37.39 -18.81 -11.20
N PHE A 391 -36.38 -19.28 -11.94
CA PHE A 391 -36.26 -19.12 -13.39
C PHE A 391 -35.35 -20.23 -13.99
N PRO A 392 -35.36 -20.45 -15.32
CA PRO A 392 -34.47 -21.42 -15.96
C PRO A 392 -32.99 -21.10 -15.67
N GLY A 393 -32.29 -21.98 -14.95
CA GLY A 393 -30.91 -21.80 -14.50
C GLY A 393 -30.73 -21.42 -13.02
N ALA A 394 -31.81 -21.17 -12.26
CA ALA A 394 -31.78 -20.97 -10.82
C ALA A 394 -31.61 -22.30 -10.06
N VAL A 395 -30.43 -22.92 -10.17
CA VAL A 395 -30.15 -24.24 -9.56
C VAL A 395 -30.05 -24.17 -8.04
N THR A 396 -29.53 -23.06 -7.50
CA THR A 396 -29.34 -22.85 -6.07
C THR A 396 -30.04 -21.61 -5.57
N ASP A 397 -30.38 -21.60 -4.29
CA ASP A 397 -30.94 -20.44 -3.62
C ASP A 397 -29.86 -19.35 -3.43
N ARG A 398 -30.22 -18.08 -3.66
CA ARG A 398 -29.31 -16.94 -3.51
C ARG A 398 -29.97 -15.79 -2.75
N GLN A 399 -29.34 -15.39 -1.65
CA GLN A 399 -29.73 -14.21 -0.89
C GLN A 399 -29.38 -12.93 -1.66
N GLY A 400 -30.29 -11.96 -1.66
CA GLY A 400 -30.05 -10.64 -2.25
C GLY A 400 -29.29 -9.71 -1.32
N LEU A 401 -28.72 -8.65 -1.89
CA LEU A 401 -27.99 -7.62 -1.16
C LEU A 401 -28.82 -6.96 -0.05
N VAL A 402 -30.14 -6.82 -0.24
CA VAL A 402 -31.05 -6.32 0.82
C VAL A 402 -30.93 -7.18 2.07
N LYS A 403 -30.94 -8.51 1.92
CA LYS A 403 -30.83 -9.44 3.06
C LYS A 403 -29.41 -9.52 3.61
N LEU A 404 -28.40 -9.46 2.73
CA LEU A 404 -27.00 -9.47 3.13
C LEU A 404 -26.57 -8.19 3.86
N ALA A 405 -27.25 -7.07 3.61
CA ALA A 405 -27.04 -5.78 4.30
C ALA A 405 -27.81 -5.67 5.64
N GLN A 406 -28.22 -6.80 6.23
CA GLN A 406 -28.88 -6.85 7.53
C GLN A 406 -28.04 -6.12 8.59
N GLU A 407 -28.68 -5.23 9.33
CA GLU A 407 -28.10 -4.31 10.34
C GLU A 407 -27.01 -3.36 9.81
N GLY A 408 -26.81 -3.35 8.49
CA GLY A 408 -25.78 -2.60 7.80
C GLY A 408 -26.35 -1.48 6.94
N THR A 409 -25.67 -1.20 5.83
CA THR A 409 -26.08 -0.18 4.87
C THR A 409 -25.97 -0.69 3.44
N LEU A 410 -27.06 -0.58 2.69
CA LEU A 410 -27.08 -0.80 1.25
C LEU A 410 -26.89 0.54 0.53
N PHE A 411 -25.79 0.68 -0.18
CA PHE A 411 -25.47 1.85 -0.99
C PHE A 411 -25.78 1.60 -2.47
N LEU A 412 -26.80 2.30 -2.98
CA LEU A 412 -27.25 2.27 -4.37
C LEU A 412 -26.67 3.46 -5.15
N ALA A 413 -25.63 3.20 -5.93
CA ALA A 413 -25.03 4.21 -6.80
C ALA A 413 -25.84 4.38 -8.09
N GLU A 414 -26.11 5.64 -8.44
CA GLU A 414 -26.87 6.03 -9.64
C GLU A 414 -28.32 5.51 -9.64
N ILE A 415 -29.04 5.75 -8.54
CA ILE A 415 -30.42 5.27 -8.34
C ILE A 415 -31.39 5.72 -9.45
N GLY A 416 -31.10 6.80 -10.17
CA GLY A 416 -31.88 7.25 -11.31
C GLY A 416 -31.84 6.29 -12.53
N GLU A 417 -31.00 5.27 -12.49
CA GLU A 417 -30.92 4.21 -13.50
C GLU A 417 -31.66 2.92 -13.06
N LEU A 418 -32.24 2.92 -11.86
CA LEU A 418 -33.02 1.79 -11.36
C LEU A 418 -34.31 1.64 -12.18
N PRO A 419 -34.64 0.45 -12.72
CA PRO A 419 -35.90 0.21 -13.42
C PRO A 419 -37.13 0.43 -12.53
N LEU A 420 -38.25 0.90 -13.10
CA LEU A 420 -39.48 1.20 -12.35
C LEU A 420 -39.95 0.03 -11.46
N HIS A 421 -39.96 -1.19 -11.97
CA HIS A 421 -40.36 -2.36 -11.19
C HIS A 421 -39.48 -2.59 -9.95
N SER A 422 -38.16 -2.42 -10.09
CA SER A 422 -37.23 -2.53 -8.96
C SER A 422 -37.37 -1.35 -7.99
N GLN A 423 -37.77 -0.16 -8.47
CA GLN A 423 -38.13 0.98 -7.62
C GLN A 423 -39.36 0.66 -6.73
N GLU A 424 -40.40 0.02 -7.29
CA GLU A 424 -41.59 -0.38 -6.52
C GLU A 424 -41.24 -1.38 -5.40
N ARG A 425 -40.39 -2.36 -5.71
CA ARG A 425 -39.93 -3.35 -4.73
C ARG A 425 -39.05 -2.71 -3.66
N LEU A 426 -38.15 -1.80 -4.04
CA LEU A 426 -37.33 -1.05 -3.08
C LEU A 426 -38.21 -0.20 -2.15
N LEU A 427 -39.21 0.49 -2.69
CA LEU A 427 -40.20 1.24 -1.91
C LEU A 427 -40.95 0.33 -0.93
N SER A 428 -41.36 -0.86 -1.38
CA SER A 428 -42.01 -1.86 -0.52
C SER A 428 -41.09 -2.30 0.63
N VAL A 429 -39.81 -2.55 0.35
CA VAL A 429 -38.81 -2.90 1.38
C VAL A 429 -38.64 -1.75 2.38
N LEU A 430 -38.52 -0.51 1.92
CA LEU A 430 -38.36 0.67 2.79
C LEU A 430 -39.57 0.89 3.71
N LYS A 431 -40.79 0.67 3.21
CA LYS A 431 -42.03 0.87 3.97
C LYS A 431 -42.35 -0.27 4.92
N THR A 432 -42.17 -1.52 4.48
CA THR A 432 -42.60 -2.71 5.22
C THR A 432 -41.50 -3.33 6.07
N GLY A 433 -40.23 -3.02 5.80
CA GLY A 433 -39.09 -3.70 6.42
C GLY A 433 -39.02 -5.18 6.07
N ARG A 434 -39.61 -5.59 4.94
CA ARG A 434 -39.65 -6.98 4.49
C ARG A 434 -39.25 -7.09 3.04
N VAL A 435 -38.52 -8.14 2.70
CA VAL A 435 -38.10 -8.45 1.34
C VAL A 435 -38.67 -9.79 0.91
N LEU A 436 -39.22 -9.84 -0.30
CA LEU A 436 -39.67 -11.07 -0.93
C LEU A 436 -38.72 -11.40 -2.10
N ARG A 437 -38.03 -12.53 -2.01
CA ARG A 437 -37.16 -13.05 -3.07
C ARG A 437 -37.99 -13.53 -4.26
N ALA A 438 -37.43 -13.45 -5.47
CA ALA A 438 -38.10 -13.99 -6.64
C ALA A 438 -38.34 -15.51 -6.45
N GLY A 439 -39.58 -15.97 -6.64
CA GLY A 439 -39.98 -17.38 -6.46
C GLY A 439 -40.13 -17.84 -5.01
N ALA A 440 -39.87 -16.98 -4.00
CA ALA A 440 -40.11 -17.32 -2.60
C ALA A 440 -41.58 -17.11 -2.23
N GLN A 441 -42.10 -17.93 -1.30
CA GLN A 441 -43.50 -17.85 -0.85
C GLN A 441 -43.70 -16.94 0.37
N HIS A 442 -42.65 -16.73 1.17
CA HIS A 442 -42.74 -15.98 2.41
C HIS A 442 -41.80 -14.77 2.41
N PRO A 443 -42.29 -13.57 2.79
CA PRO A 443 -41.46 -12.40 2.93
C PRO A 443 -40.58 -12.51 4.19
N GLU A 444 -39.35 -12.05 4.08
CA GLU A 444 -38.36 -12.08 5.16
C GLU A 444 -38.19 -10.70 5.78
N ALA A 445 -38.19 -10.63 7.11
CA ALA A 445 -37.90 -9.38 7.81
C ALA A 445 -36.44 -8.96 7.57
N VAL A 446 -36.25 -7.68 7.29
CA VAL A 446 -34.95 -7.07 7.05
C VAL A 446 -34.86 -5.71 7.73
N ARG A 447 -33.74 -5.46 8.39
CA ARG A 447 -33.43 -4.15 8.99
C ARG A 447 -32.15 -3.65 8.36
N LEU A 448 -32.24 -2.64 7.49
CA LEU A 448 -31.07 -2.03 6.87
C LEU A 448 -31.25 -0.52 6.75
N ARG A 449 -30.15 0.20 6.58
CA ARG A 449 -30.16 1.58 6.12
C ARG A 449 -29.92 1.62 4.61
N VAL A 450 -30.65 2.44 3.87
CA VAL A 450 -30.41 2.65 2.43
C VAL A 450 -29.74 4.01 2.23
N VAL A 451 -28.62 4.02 1.52
CA VAL A 451 -28.01 5.26 1.01
C VAL A 451 -28.06 5.19 -0.51
N ALA A 452 -28.58 6.22 -1.16
CA ALA A 452 -28.65 6.30 -2.61
C ALA A 452 -27.75 7.42 -3.10
N SER A 453 -27.27 7.35 -4.34
CA SER A 453 -26.64 8.51 -4.99
C SER A 453 -27.13 8.76 -6.40
N THR A 454 -27.08 10.02 -6.80
CA THR A 454 -27.46 10.45 -8.16
C THR A 454 -26.63 11.65 -8.61
N HIS A 455 -26.39 11.72 -9.92
CA HIS A 455 -25.90 12.91 -10.61
C HIS A 455 -26.99 13.58 -11.47
N ARG A 456 -28.16 12.92 -11.59
CA ARG A 456 -29.32 13.38 -12.35
C ARG A 456 -30.35 14.01 -11.42
N ASP A 457 -31.15 14.90 -11.97
CA ASP A 457 -32.31 15.48 -11.29
C ASP A 457 -33.46 14.47 -11.25
N LEU A 458 -33.69 13.88 -10.06
CA LEU A 458 -34.73 12.87 -9.87
C LEU A 458 -36.15 13.45 -9.98
N TRP A 459 -36.34 14.75 -9.74
CA TRP A 459 -37.65 15.40 -9.89
C TRP A 459 -38.07 15.41 -11.35
N LYS A 460 -37.16 15.79 -12.25
CA LYS A 460 -37.40 15.73 -13.71
C LYS A 460 -37.65 14.30 -14.20
N LEU A 461 -36.95 13.31 -13.66
CA LEU A 461 -37.21 11.90 -13.99
C LEU A 461 -38.58 11.44 -13.49
N ALA A 462 -39.03 11.94 -12.34
CA ALA A 462 -40.33 11.63 -11.80
C ALA A 462 -41.48 12.31 -12.57
N GLU A 463 -41.25 13.50 -13.12
CA GLU A 463 -42.18 14.15 -14.05
C GLU A 463 -42.28 13.41 -15.38
N ALA A 464 -41.15 12.89 -15.88
CA ALA A 464 -41.11 12.06 -17.08
C ALA A 464 -41.65 10.63 -16.89
N GLY A 465 -42.11 10.26 -15.70
CA GLY A 465 -42.59 8.91 -15.39
C GLY A 465 -41.50 7.83 -15.33
N LEU A 466 -40.22 8.21 -15.33
CA LEU A 466 -39.06 7.30 -15.27
C LEU A 466 -38.62 7.01 -13.82
N PHE A 467 -39.12 7.77 -12.86
CA PHE A 467 -38.84 7.59 -11.43
C PHE A 467 -40.12 7.73 -10.59
N LEU A 468 -40.29 6.87 -9.59
CA LEU A 468 -41.47 6.90 -8.73
C LEU A 468 -41.40 8.07 -7.75
N ARG A 469 -42.37 8.98 -7.83
CA ARG A 469 -42.54 10.08 -6.86
C ARG A 469 -42.60 9.58 -5.41
N ALA A 470 -43.26 8.43 -5.20
CA ALA A 470 -43.36 7.83 -3.88
C ALA A 470 -42.00 7.36 -3.32
N LEU A 471 -41.10 6.87 -4.18
CA LEU A 471 -39.73 6.52 -3.75
C LEU A 471 -38.89 7.77 -3.50
N LEU A 472 -39.05 8.82 -4.31
CA LEU A 472 -38.35 10.09 -4.11
C LEU A 472 -38.73 10.73 -2.76
N ALA A 473 -40.00 10.63 -2.35
CA ALA A 473 -40.48 11.15 -1.07
C ALA A 473 -39.79 10.51 0.14
N GLU A 474 -39.41 9.23 0.08
CA GLU A 474 -38.68 8.55 1.16
C GLU A 474 -37.28 9.15 1.43
N PHE A 475 -36.71 9.87 0.44
CA PHE A 475 -35.42 10.53 0.55
C PHE A 475 -35.50 12.04 0.76
N ALA A 476 -36.67 12.66 0.58
CA ALA A 476 -36.82 14.11 0.46
C ALA A 476 -36.27 14.89 1.67
N ASP A 477 -36.45 14.34 2.88
CA ASP A 477 -36.01 14.99 4.13
C ASP A 477 -34.52 14.73 4.45
N ASN A 478 -33.81 13.92 3.66
CA ASN A 478 -32.42 13.50 3.93
C ASN A 478 -31.56 13.55 2.65
N VAL A 479 -31.49 14.73 2.04
CA VAL A 479 -30.67 14.97 0.85
C VAL A 479 -29.35 15.63 1.25
N LEU A 480 -28.23 14.97 0.94
CA LEU A 480 -26.89 15.49 1.14
C LEU A 480 -26.28 15.90 -0.20
N ASP A 481 -25.99 17.19 -0.33
CA ASP A 481 -25.24 17.72 -1.47
C ASP A 481 -23.74 17.51 -1.27
N VAL A 482 -23.13 16.80 -2.22
CA VAL A 482 -21.68 16.59 -2.28
C VAL A 482 -21.10 17.62 -3.25
N PRO A 483 -20.43 18.69 -2.76
CA PRO A 483 -20.03 19.80 -3.61
C PRO A 483 -18.98 19.36 -4.64
N PRO A 484 -19.04 19.88 -5.88
CA PRO A 484 -18.03 19.63 -6.89
C PRO A 484 -16.68 20.23 -6.49
N LEU A 485 -15.60 19.75 -7.08
CA LEU A 485 -14.24 20.17 -6.76
C LEU A 485 -14.06 21.67 -6.99
N ARG A 486 -14.69 22.23 -8.03
CA ARG A 486 -14.65 23.67 -8.34
C ARG A 486 -15.20 24.58 -7.24
N GLU A 487 -16.16 24.10 -6.44
CA GLU A 487 -16.69 24.87 -5.31
C GLU A 487 -15.79 24.81 -4.07
N ARG A 488 -14.78 23.94 -4.09
CA ARG A 488 -13.82 23.71 -3.00
C ARG A 488 -12.37 23.78 -3.47
N ILE A 489 -12.07 24.61 -4.47
CA ILE A 489 -10.70 24.78 -5.03
C ILE A 489 -9.67 25.19 -3.97
N LYS A 490 -10.08 25.92 -2.93
CA LYS A 490 -9.21 26.24 -1.78
C LYS A 490 -8.66 24.99 -1.06
N ASP A 491 -9.36 23.86 -1.16
CA ASP A 491 -8.95 22.59 -0.57
C ASP A 491 -8.01 21.77 -1.47
N LEU A 492 -7.86 22.17 -2.74
CA LEU A 492 -7.06 21.47 -3.73
C LEU A 492 -5.63 21.19 -3.26
N PRO A 493 -4.89 22.12 -2.61
CA PRO A 493 -3.53 21.83 -2.12
C PRO A 493 -3.50 20.70 -1.09
N ALA A 494 -4.50 20.63 -0.21
CA ALA A 494 -4.58 19.58 0.81
C ALA A 494 -4.96 18.23 0.20
N ILE A 495 -5.92 18.22 -0.75
CA ILE A 495 -6.35 17.02 -1.47
C ILE A 495 -5.20 16.47 -2.33
N THR A 496 -4.51 17.33 -3.07
CA THR A 496 -3.36 16.94 -3.90
C THR A 496 -2.22 16.39 -3.06
N ARG A 497 -1.94 16.98 -1.88
CA ARG A 497 -0.92 16.45 -0.96
C ARG A 497 -1.26 15.05 -0.46
N ASP A 498 -2.53 14.79 -0.13
CA ASP A 498 -3.00 13.46 0.26
C ASP A 498 -2.82 12.45 -0.87
N TYR A 499 -3.21 12.80 -2.10
CA TYR A 499 -2.99 11.95 -3.27
C TYR A 499 -1.51 11.71 -3.57
N ILE A 500 -0.66 12.74 -3.51
CA ILE A 500 0.79 12.57 -3.67
C ILE A 500 1.31 11.62 -2.60
N ALA A 501 0.96 11.80 -1.32
CA ALA A 501 1.40 10.90 -0.25
C ALA A 501 0.94 9.44 -0.48
N ARG A 502 -0.24 9.24 -1.07
CA ARG A 502 -0.76 7.91 -1.45
C ARG A 502 -0.01 7.28 -2.62
N PHE A 503 0.38 8.06 -3.62
CA PHE A 503 0.99 7.58 -4.87
C PHE A 503 2.54 7.65 -4.88
N ALA A 504 3.15 8.42 -3.98
CA ALA A 504 4.60 8.61 -3.86
C ALA A 504 5.35 7.40 -3.28
N CYS A 505 4.70 6.24 -3.16
CA CYS A 505 5.35 5.03 -2.64
C CYS A 505 6.45 4.47 -3.57
N CYS A 506 6.48 4.85 -4.85
CA CYS A 506 7.41 4.28 -5.84
C CYS A 506 8.48 5.26 -6.38
N LYS A 507 8.35 6.57 -6.11
CA LYS A 507 9.32 7.61 -6.49
C LYS A 507 9.34 8.67 -5.39
N GLN A 508 10.47 9.33 -5.10
CA GLN A 508 10.56 10.41 -4.09
C GLN A 508 9.84 11.70 -4.54
N VAL A 509 8.58 11.59 -4.98
CA VAL A 509 7.72 12.73 -5.30
C VAL A 509 7.22 13.31 -3.99
N HIS A 510 7.72 14.49 -3.65
CA HIS A 510 7.45 15.13 -2.36
C HIS A 510 6.79 16.50 -2.52
N ALA A 511 6.74 17.04 -3.74
CA ALA A 511 6.16 18.36 -3.98
C ALA A 511 5.51 18.50 -5.36
N LEU A 512 4.64 19.49 -5.47
CA LEU A 512 4.06 19.99 -6.71
C LEU A 512 4.56 21.42 -6.90
N SER A 513 4.96 21.80 -8.11
CA SER A 513 5.47 23.15 -8.38
C SER A 513 4.37 24.21 -8.23
N ASP A 514 4.76 25.45 -7.91
CA ASP A 514 3.81 26.56 -7.77
C ASP A 514 3.05 26.81 -9.08
N ALA A 515 3.71 26.67 -10.22
CA ALA A 515 3.10 26.77 -11.54
C ALA A 515 2.08 25.65 -11.79
N ALA A 516 2.41 24.41 -11.46
CA ALA A 516 1.46 23.30 -11.56
C ALA A 516 0.26 23.50 -10.64
N MET A 517 0.47 23.98 -9.41
CA MET A 517 -0.63 24.25 -8.47
C MET A 517 -1.55 25.33 -9.01
N TRP A 518 -0.96 26.41 -9.53
CA TRP A 518 -1.72 27.52 -10.10
C TRP A 518 -2.59 27.06 -11.28
N THR A 519 -2.02 26.33 -12.24
CA THR A 519 -2.76 25.77 -13.38
C THR A 519 -3.91 24.89 -12.92
N MET A 520 -3.65 24.01 -11.95
CA MET A 520 -4.66 23.12 -11.37
C MET A 520 -5.79 23.88 -10.66
N GLN A 521 -5.51 25.04 -10.05
CA GLN A 521 -6.53 25.87 -9.40
C GLN A 521 -7.44 26.59 -10.40
N GLN A 522 -6.96 26.89 -11.61
CA GLN A 522 -7.75 27.54 -12.66
C GLN A 522 -8.60 26.54 -13.48
N TYR A 523 -8.22 25.26 -13.46
CA TYR A 523 -8.93 24.23 -14.21
C TYR A 523 -10.31 23.91 -13.59
N PRO A 524 -11.37 23.76 -14.40
CA PRO A 524 -12.75 23.57 -13.89
C PRO A 524 -13.03 22.18 -13.30
N TRP A 525 -12.18 21.18 -13.54
CA TRP A 525 -12.32 19.79 -13.05
C TRP A 525 -13.67 19.12 -13.38
N PRO A 526 -14.03 18.93 -14.66
CA PRO A 526 -15.28 18.30 -15.06
C PRO A 526 -15.48 16.88 -14.51
N GLY A 527 -14.40 16.11 -14.29
CA GLY A 527 -14.41 14.79 -13.67
C GLY A 527 -14.15 14.81 -12.15
N ASN A 528 -14.12 16.00 -11.54
CA ASN A 528 -14.00 16.22 -10.10
C ASN A 528 -12.79 15.47 -9.48
N THR A 529 -12.97 14.79 -8.33
CA THR A 529 -11.86 14.17 -7.60
C THR A 529 -11.31 12.93 -8.31
N VAL A 530 -12.10 12.27 -9.18
CA VAL A 530 -11.64 11.10 -9.95
C VAL A 530 -10.70 11.51 -11.08
N GLU A 531 -10.98 12.64 -11.73
CA GLU A 531 -10.06 13.24 -12.71
C GLU A 531 -8.79 13.75 -12.02
N LEU A 532 -8.93 14.42 -10.87
CA LEU A 532 -7.79 14.86 -10.07
C LEU A 532 -6.90 13.69 -9.63
N GLU A 533 -7.49 12.61 -9.13
CA GLU A 533 -6.76 11.40 -8.70
C GLU A 533 -5.97 10.81 -9.88
N SER A 534 -6.63 10.61 -11.03
CA SER A 534 -5.98 10.12 -12.27
C SER A 534 -4.86 11.05 -12.75
N CYS A 535 -5.08 12.37 -12.66
CA CYS A 535 -4.10 13.38 -13.07
C CYS A 535 -2.84 13.32 -12.20
N ILE A 536 -3.00 13.26 -10.87
CA ILE A 536 -1.88 13.15 -9.94
C ILE A 536 -1.18 11.79 -10.06
N GLU A 537 -1.91 10.69 -10.23
CA GLU A 537 -1.33 9.37 -10.49
C GLU A 537 -0.46 9.39 -11.76
N HIS A 538 -0.96 9.99 -12.84
CA HIS A 538 -0.21 10.18 -14.07
C HIS A 538 1.04 11.05 -13.85
N ALA A 539 0.89 12.19 -13.17
CA ALA A 539 1.98 13.12 -12.91
C ALA A 539 3.07 12.50 -12.02
N CYS A 540 2.70 11.77 -10.96
CA CYS A 540 3.63 11.01 -10.14
C CYS A 540 4.39 9.96 -10.96
N SER A 541 3.72 9.30 -11.92
CA SER A 541 4.33 8.32 -12.80
C SER A 541 5.30 8.95 -13.80
N ALA A 542 4.96 10.12 -14.34
CA ALA A 542 5.76 10.86 -15.33
C ALA A 542 6.98 11.58 -14.71
N THR A 543 6.89 11.98 -13.44
CA THR A 543 7.94 12.73 -12.74
C THR A 543 9.22 11.90 -12.56
N THR A 544 10.39 12.50 -12.79
CA THR A 544 11.71 11.90 -12.51
C THR A 544 12.41 12.53 -11.32
N ASP A 545 12.22 13.84 -11.11
CA ASP A 545 13.04 14.66 -10.21
C ASP A 545 12.39 14.91 -8.84
N GLY A 546 11.31 14.17 -8.53
CA GLY A 546 10.60 14.26 -7.25
C GLY A 546 9.69 15.49 -7.09
N ILE A 547 9.57 16.34 -8.11
CA ILE A 547 8.65 17.49 -8.14
C ILE A 547 7.75 17.38 -9.37
N ILE A 548 6.43 17.48 -9.16
CA ILE A 548 5.46 17.52 -10.25
C ILE A 548 5.46 18.94 -10.85
N GLU A 549 5.96 19.06 -12.07
CA GLU A 549 5.89 20.27 -12.88
C GLU A 549 4.68 20.23 -13.83
N VAL A 550 4.41 21.37 -14.50
CA VAL A 550 3.29 21.50 -15.44
C VAL A 550 3.41 20.49 -16.59
N GLU A 551 4.64 20.21 -17.05
CA GLU A 551 4.92 19.25 -18.12
C GLU A 551 4.52 17.81 -17.77
N HIS A 552 4.45 17.48 -16.48
CA HIS A 552 4.02 16.17 -15.99
C HIS A 552 2.49 16.05 -15.89
N LEU A 553 1.74 17.14 -16.03
CA LEU A 553 0.28 17.13 -15.98
C LEU A 553 -0.33 16.62 -17.29
N THR A 554 -1.60 16.23 -17.25
CA THR A 554 -2.36 15.79 -18.42
C THR A 554 -2.50 16.90 -19.47
N LEU A 555 -2.65 16.54 -20.75
CA LEU A 555 -2.71 17.48 -21.89
C LEU A 555 -3.65 18.69 -21.65
N PRO A 556 -4.89 18.53 -21.15
CA PRO A 556 -5.79 19.68 -20.96
C PRO A 556 -5.24 20.73 -19.99
N LEU A 557 -4.45 20.32 -18.99
CA LEU A 557 -3.82 21.25 -18.04
C LEU A 557 -2.59 21.92 -18.65
N ARG A 558 -1.86 21.21 -19.51
CA ARG A 558 -0.71 21.78 -20.24
C ARG A 558 -1.16 22.84 -21.23
N GLU A 559 -2.19 22.55 -22.01
CA GLU A 559 -2.81 23.51 -22.95
C GLU A 559 -3.35 24.73 -22.19
N LEU A 560 -4.07 24.53 -21.09
CA LEU A 560 -4.54 25.63 -20.25
C LEU A 560 -3.38 26.51 -19.77
N TYR A 561 -2.26 25.93 -19.35
CA TYR A 561 -1.09 26.71 -18.91
C TYR A 561 -0.49 27.59 -20.01
N GLU A 562 -0.53 27.14 -21.26
CA GLU A 562 -0.05 27.94 -22.40
C GLU A 562 -0.96 29.15 -22.69
N GLU A 563 -2.25 29.03 -22.40
CA GLU A 563 -3.28 30.06 -22.59
C GLU A 563 -3.40 31.06 -21.43
N LEU A 564 -2.84 30.75 -20.24
CA LEU A 564 -2.96 31.63 -19.07
C LEU A 564 -2.19 32.94 -19.26
N PRO A 565 -2.84 34.11 -19.11
CA PRO A 565 -2.14 35.38 -19.02
C PRO A 565 -1.27 35.39 -17.75
N ASP A 566 -0.10 36.04 -17.81
CA ASP A 566 0.82 36.21 -16.67
C ASP A 566 1.60 34.97 -16.19
N LYS A 567 1.86 33.97 -17.05
CA LYS A 567 2.78 32.85 -16.74
C LYS A 567 4.19 33.29 -16.31
N ASP A 568 4.60 34.49 -16.73
CA ASP A 568 5.90 35.11 -16.38
C ASP A 568 5.93 35.74 -14.98
N LEU A 569 4.76 35.92 -14.33
CA LEU A 569 4.64 36.48 -12.98
C LEU A 569 4.57 35.39 -11.88
N ILE A 570 4.41 34.12 -12.25
CA ILE A 570 4.48 33.01 -11.31
C ILE A 570 5.96 32.76 -11.01
N PRO A 571 6.44 32.97 -9.77
CA PRO A 571 7.84 32.70 -9.45
C PRO A 571 8.12 31.23 -9.73
N ALA A 572 8.95 30.96 -10.75
CA ALA A 572 9.53 29.64 -10.95
C ALA A 572 10.47 29.38 -9.78
N SER A 573 9.91 28.90 -8.67
CA SER A 573 10.63 28.36 -7.53
C SER A 573 11.36 27.10 -8.00
N ARG A 574 12.48 27.27 -8.70
CA ARG A 574 13.45 26.21 -9.00
C ARG A 574 14.30 26.00 -7.75
N PRO A 575 14.18 24.87 -7.03
CA PRO A 575 15.35 24.20 -6.52
C PRO A 575 16.00 23.50 -7.71
N VAL A 576 17.07 24.07 -8.27
CA VAL A 576 17.92 23.29 -9.19
C VAL A 576 18.64 22.25 -8.33
N GLY A 577 18.03 21.07 -8.24
CA GLY A 577 18.57 19.89 -7.61
C GLY A 577 18.77 18.80 -8.64
N THR A 578 19.90 18.86 -9.33
CA THR A 578 20.60 17.73 -9.96
C THR A 578 19.84 16.96 -11.06
N THR A 579 20.10 17.33 -12.32
CA THR A 579 20.10 16.33 -13.40
C THR A 579 21.44 16.30 -14.11
N ALA A 580 21.82 15.06 -14.42
CA ALA A 580 22.67 14.59 -15.50
C ALA A 580 23.64 15.57 -16.18
N ARG A 581 24.87 15.08 -16.36
CA ARG A 581 25.85 15.54 -17.35
C ARG A 581 25.18 15.82 -18.70
N GLY A 582 24.83 17.08 -18.92
CA GLY A 582 24.53 17.67 -20.22
C GLY A 582 25.53 18.79 -20.44
N THR A 583 26.38 18.61 -21.44
CA THR A 583 27.42 19.53 -21.90
C THR A 583 26.90 20.96 -22.03
N ARG A 584 27.25 21.83 -21.09
CA ARG A 584 27.46 23.25 -21.37
C ARG A 584 28.95 23.53 -21.34
N ASP A 585 29.39 24.09 -22.44
CA ASP A 585 30.77 24.40 -22.77
C ASP A 585 31.46 25.13 -21.61
N ARG A 586 32.54 24.55 -21.07
CA ARG A 586 33.29 25.13 -19.93
C ARG A 586 34.18 26.31 -20.34
N ASN A 587 33.91 26.92 -21.49
CA ASN A 587 34.78 27.92 -22.12
C ASN A 587 34.05 29.21 -22.54
N GLU A 588 32.93 29.56 -21.89
CA GLU A 588 32.46 30.94 -21.94
C GLU A 588 33.46 31.83 -21.19
N ARG A 589 34.25 32.60 -21.93
CA ARG A 589 35.16 33.61 -21.37
C ARG A 589 34.36 34.55 -20.45
N ILE A 590 34.84 34.72 -19.23
CA ILE A 590 34.32 35.74 -18.30
C ILE A 590 34.39 37.09 -19.03
N PRO A 591 33.28 37.84 -19.15
CA PRO A 591 33.32 39.19 -19.70
C PRO A 591 34.35 40.06 -18.97
N ALA A 592 35.21 40.77 -19.70
CA ALA A 592 36.35 41.52 -19.14
C ALA A 592 35.91 42.61 -18.13
N ASP A 593 34.65 43.04 -18.22
CA ASP A 593 33.99 43.98 -17.31
C ASP A 593 33.68 43.39 -15.91
N TRP A 594 33.82 42.07 -15.72
CA TRP A 594 33.58 41.40 -14.42
C TRP A 594 34.87 41.11 -13.65
N GLU A 595 36.02 41.24 -14.30
CA GLU A 595 37.32 41.13 -13.63
C GLU A 595 37.65 42.41 -12.86
N ILE A 596 38.23 42.22 -11.68
CA ILE A 596 38.73 43.32 -10.85
C ILE A 596 40.09 43.69 -11.41
N SER A 597 40.21 44.93 -11.90
CA SER A 597 41.44 45.47 -12.49
C SER A 597 42.04 46.54 -11.58
N GLU A 598 43.36 46.70 -11.61
CA GLU A 598 44.07 47.80 -10.94
C GLU A 598 43.68 49.18 -11.48
N GLN A 599 43.05 49.23 -12.65
CA GLN A 599 42.55 50.45 -13.30
C GLN A 599 41.11 50.81 -12.88
N ASP A 600 40.45 49.98 -12.08
CA ASP A 600 39.09 50.27 -11.60
C ASP A 600 39.10 51.43 -10.58
N PRO A 601 38.11 52.34 -10.63
CA PRO A 601 37.98 53.38 -9.61
C PRO A 601 37.74 52.76 -8.23
N VAL A 602 38.37 53.31 -7.20
CA VAL A 602 38.26 52.82 -5.81
C VAL A 602 36.84 53.07 -5.28
N SER A 603 35.94 52.13 -5.55
CA SER A 603 34.53 52.17 -5.18
C SER A 603 34.09 50.82 -4.63
N LEU A 604 33.67 50.82 -3.36
CA LEU A 604 33.15 49.63 -2.71
C LEU A 604 31.94 49.05 -3.45
N ASP A 605 31.05 49.91 -3.97
CA ASP A 605 29.87 49.48 -4.71
C ASP A 605 30.22 48.83 -6.06
N LEU A 606 31.28 49.30 -6.73
CA LEU A 606 31.77 48.70 -7.97
C LEU A 606 32.38 47.31 -7.70
N TYR A 607 33.25 47.19 -6.69
CA TYR A 607 33.87 45.93 -6.33
C TYR A 607 32.85 44.91 -5.82
N GLU A 608 31.90 45.33 -4.97
CA GLU A 608 30.82 44.45 -4.53
C GLU A 608 30.00 43.92 -5.72
N ARG A 609 29.66 44.78 -6.67
CA ARG A 609 28.92 44.39 -7.87
C ARG A 609 29.68 43.37 -8.72
N LYS A 610 30.99 43.60 -8.98
CA LYS A 610 31.84 42.67 -9.74
C LYS A 610 32.00 41.32 -9.05
N VAL A 611 32.22 41.32 -7.72
CA VAL A 611 32.34 40.10 -6.91
C VAL A 611 31.03 39.28 -6.93
N LEU A 612 29.87 39.94 -6.86
CA LEU A 612 28.57 39.27 -6.96
C LEU A 612 28.34 38.63 -8.33
N LEU A 613 28.65 39.33 -9.41
CA LEU A 613 28.55 38.81 -10.79
C LEU A 613 29.46 37.61 -11.00
N ARG A 614 30.71 37.68 -10.52
CA ARG A 614 31.67 36.58 -10.61
C ARG A 614 31.23 35.37 -9.79
N ALA A 615 30.74 35.57 -8.57
CA ALA A 615 30.25 34.48 -7.74
C ALA A 615 29.03 33.77 -8.36
N LEU A 616 28.10 34.53 -8.95
CA LEU A 616 26.97 33.96 -9.68
C LEU A 616 27.42 33.18 -10.93
N HIS A 617 28.38 33.70 -11.68
CA HIS A 617 28.91 33.03 -12.86
C HIS A 617 29.61 31.71 -12.52
N VAL A 618 30.51 31.71 -11.52
CA VAL A 618 31.21 30.49 -11.04
C VAL A 618 30.22 29.45 -10.52
N CYS A 619 29.12 29.88 -9.92
CA CYS A 619 28.05 29.01 -9.42
C CYS A 619 26.98 28.69 -10.47
N GLY A 620 27.16 29.03 -11.75
CA GLY A 620 26.20 28.73 -12.82
C GLY A 620 24.82 29.37 -12.62
N GLY A 621 24.74 30.50 -11.91
CA GLY A 621 23.51 31.21 -11.57
C GLY A 621 22.84 30.78 -10.26
N ASP A 622 23.37 29.80 -9.53
CA ASP A 622 22.84 29.39 -8.23
C ASP A 622 23.16 30.43 -7.14
N ARG A 623 22.13 31.17 -6.72
CA ARG A 623 22.22 32.22 -5.69
C ARG A 623 22.53 31.66 -4.29
N LEU A 624 22.10 30.43 -3.96
CA LEU A 624 22.41 29.84 -2.65
C LEU A 624 23.86 29.33 -2.62
N ALA A 625 24.34 28.75 -3.71
CA ALA A 625 25.75 28.40 -3.84
C ALA A 625 26.64 29.67 -3.82
N ALA A 626 26.24 30.74 -4.50
CA ALA A 626 26.95 32.03 -4.48
C ALA A 626 26.99 32.65 -3.07
N ALA A 627 25.90 32.57 -2.30
CA ALA A 627 25.87 33.03 -0.91
C ALA A 627 26.88 32.28 -0.02
N ARG A 628 26.99 30.95 -0.20
CA ARG A 628 27.97 30.11 0.51
C ARG A 628 29.40 30.43 0.08
N LEU A 629 29.63 30.62 -1.23
CA LEU A 629 30.94 30.97 -1.77
C LEU A 629 31.44 32.32 -1.23
N LEU A 630 30.53 33.30 -1.15
CA LEU A 630 30.79 34.63 -0.61
C LEU A 630 30.76 34.69 0.93
N LYS A 631 30.41 33.59 1.60
CA LYS A 631 30.25 33.49 3.06
C LYS A 631 29.31 34.55 3.64
N VAL A 632 28.22 34.86 2.92
CA VAL A 632 27.18 35.80 3.37
C VAL A 632 25.83 35.09 3.53
N GLY A 633 24.98 35.60 4.44
CA GLY A 633 23.64 35.05 4.64
C GLY A 633 22.73 35.25 3.43
N LYS A 634 21.78 34.32 3.21
CA LYS A 634 20.81 34.34 2.09
C LYS A 634 20.15 35.72 1.94
N SER A 635 19.55 36.24 3.01
CA SER A 635 18.88 37.55 3.00
C SER A 635 19.81 38.71 2.60
N THR A 636 21.10 38.63 2.94
CA THR A 636 22.09 39.65 2.61
C THR A 636 22.44 39.61 1.13
N LEU A 637 22.57 38.41 0.55
CA LEU A 637 22.81 38.27 -0.88
C LEU A 637 21.64 38.84 -1.70
N TYR A 638 20.40 38.46 -1.38
CA TYR A 638 19.21 38.95 -2.11
C TYR A 638 19.07 40.48 -2.03
N ARG A 639 19.34 41.07 -0.85
CA ARG A 639 19.35 42.53 -0.67
C ARG A 639 20.40 43.21 -1.56
N LYS A 640 21.61 42.64 -1.67
CA LYS A 640 22.68 43.18 -2.51
C LYS A 640 22.40 43.01 -4.01
N LEU A 641 21.85 41.86 -4.43
CA LEU A 641 21.45 41.64 -5.83
C LEU A 641 20.37 42.64 -6.27
N SER A 642 19.40 42.92 -5.39
CA SER A 642 18.37 43.95 -5.63
C SER A 642 18.98 45.35 -5.69
N LYS A 643 19.91 45.70 -4.78
CA LYS A 643 20.61 47.01 -4.77
C LYS A 643 21.32 47.29 -6.10
N PHE A 644 21.98 46.29 -6.68
CA PHE A 644 22.77 46.43 -7.91
C PHE A 644 22.02 46.05 -9.20
N GLN A 645 20.72 45.75 -9.10
CA GLN A 645 19.85 45.34 -10.21
C GLN A 645 20.42 44.17 -11.05
N ILE A 646 21.07 43.21 -10.38
CA ILE A 646 21.62 42.00 -11.02
C ILE A 646 20.51 40.95 -11.08
N ARG A 647 20.15 40.50 -12.29
CA ARG A 647 19.08 39.51 -12.54
C ARG A 647 19.61 38.09 -12.51
#